data_AF-A0A0C2HST5-F1
#
_entry.id   AF-A0A0C2HST5-F1
#
_cell.length_a   1.000
_cell.length_b   1.000
_cell.length_c   1.000
_cell.angle_alpha   90.00
_cell.angle_beta   90.00
_cell.angle_gamma   90.00
#
_symmetry.space_group_name_H-M   'P 1'
#
loop_
_entity.id
_entity.type
_entity.pdbx_description
1 polymer ?
#
loop_
_entity_poly.entity_id
_entity_poly.type
_entity_poly.pdbx_seq_one_letter_code
_entity_poly.pdbx_strand_id
1 'polypeptide(L)'
;MKKYWTLNRYLLIPFFALSLALAGCSGDDGSMGPQGPQGEPGEDATTILPGPGIPQAFDVPAHALSITAPIPATVEEITINNGEFTLDFTVDGLADPSRVQAEFTIAKWVEAENSWISMLQRNRIYATGDTNVVRAGNLRVEGANFISANPDGSFSYTFVHGGNNIDFTAGAYWTHNPPPTDTPDTAYNAFVQGILTSIATNGDWDEDAVYRVGVTSRQGERFTAIAYVTGDGTPIAVEDAPQQISADTLLSCLDCHGDRGNDQTTFSAHSNRRHDPQLCTSCHNAYTYDSHNSESVVNGWAHADMMSIVHKIHAGIDGYMIAVTDYSGANFPDWLFGRSGSGVNGTQNCTACHKGAVPADGQEWNITHSVFTCASCHVGDTLAEAYPSLVGSGPHGDDDVHNCADCHSTWTADTYHGISPRIDALDTARSYLMEIVSVENAVAGQAAQVTWRVQKDGDYQNLFTGGDTYLQDAVRLGIGWGYGDDWTNDGSGAISNGDAGRPFQATANATNTAQGTDNTYAVTTFPALPAAASEGRNGFAVVERGPSGINASSAVKTFILGAGDAELGNRREIVSTESCLACHATIGRHGTYADVASGVTSCVTCHNAGSLSRDASVEQGTVDFMYIVHAIHGVGEKRSKFDRRRDHGYDYVTYPSTVTDCTACHVGDSHKEVDYAKRLGVIANEGKDLFLDGQGVNSPYASVCYSCHQDDNETYRAHFLSMSANMLGNANHAEYFEGQRAETCSLCHW
;
A
#
# COMPACT_ATOMS: atom_id res chain seq x y z
N MET A 1 40.82 50.64 18.30
CA MET A 1 40.70 52.06 18.67
C MET A 1 39.82 52.16 19.91
N LYS A 2 40.33 52.78 20.98
CA LYS A 2 39.70 52.95 22.30
C LYS A 2 38.76 54.17 22.34
N LYS A 3 37.63 54.07 23.05
CA LYS A 3 37.05 55.04 24.03
C LYS A 3 35.58 54.66 24.28
N TYR A 4 35.23 54.14 25.46
CA TYR A 4 34.94 54.79 26.76
C TYR A 4 33.56 55.47 26.86
N TRP A 5 32.84 55.00 27.89
CA TRP A 5 31.59 55.39 28.51
C TRP A 5 31.47 56.87 28.96
N THR A 6 30.22 57.37 29.05
CA THR A 6 29.61 58.16 30.17
C THR A 6 28.10 58.35 29.90
N LEU A 7 27.21 57.72 30.69
CA LEU A 7 26.49 58.24 31.87
C LEU A 7 25.57 59.48 31.67
N ASN A 8 24.26 59.18 31.66
CA ASN A 8 23.22 59.57 32.63
C ASN A 8 22.60 61.00 32.69
N ARG A 9 21.25 60.96 32.78
CA ARG A 9 20.29 61.91 33.42
C ARG A 9 19.90 63.20 32.68
N TYR A 10 18.63 63.21 32.23
CA TYR A 10 17.55 64.17 32.53
C TYR A 10 16.69 64.45 31.28
N LEU A 11 15.52 63.79 31.20
CA LEU A 11 14.25 64.42 30.83
C LEU A 11 13.11 63.44 31.10
N LEU A 12 12.32 63.80 32.12
CA LEU A 12 11.12 63.13 32.61
C LEU A 12 9.90 63.96 32.16
N ILE A 13 8.86 63.24 31.69
CA ILE A 13 7.41 63.51 31.81
C ILE A 13 6.77 64.50 30.80
N PRO A 14 5.52 64.28 30.29
CA PRO A 14 4.53 63.22 30.59
C PRO A 14 3.96 62.46 29.36
N PHE A 15 3.56 61.20 29.55
CA PHE A 15 2.31 60.68 28.97
C PHE A 15 1.68 59.72 29.98
N PHE A 16 0.92 60.30 30.89
CA PHE A 16 0.12 59.65 31.92
C PHE A 16 -1.33 60.10 31.67
N ALA A 17 -2.05 59.40 30.80
CA ALA A 17 -3.49 59.52 30.62
C ALA A 17 -3.99 58.46 29.63
N LEU A 18 -4.23 57.22 30.08
CA LEU A 18 -5.50 56.50 29.81
C LEU A 18 -5.51 55.15 30.55
N SER A 19 -5.77 55.23 31.86
CA SER A 19 -6.22 54.09 32.65
C SER A 19 -7.25 54.60 33.65
N LEU A 20 -8.53 54.41 33.33
CA LEU A 20 -9.63 54.16 34.28
C LEU A 20 -10.94 53.97 33.49
N ALA A 21 -11.48 52.75 33.48
CA ALA A 21 -12.89 52.42 33.74
C ALA A 21 -13.22 51.01 33.20
N LEU A 22 -13.23 50.00 34.08
CA LEU A 22 -14.43 49.25 34.45
C LEU A 22 -14.04 48.03 35.29
N ALA A 23 -14.43 48.10 36.56
CA ALA A 23 -14.45 46.99 37.49
C ALA A 23 -15.84 46.34 37.48
N GLY A 24 -15.88 45.03 37.67
CA GLY A 24 -16.99 44.31 38.29
C GLY A 24 -17.95 43.59 37.33
N CYS A 25 -17.80 42.27 37.24
CA CYS A 25 -18.89 41.28 37.27
C CYS A 25 -18.28 39.89 37.56
N SER A 26 -18.52 39.35 38.75
CA SER A 26 -18.44 37.92 39.04
C SER A 26 -19.69 37.26 38.42
N GLY A 27 -19.49 36.44 37.39
CA GLY A 27 -20.55 35.66 36.76
C GLY A 27 -20.62 34.26 37.39
N ASP A 28 -21.79 33.94 37.90
CA ASP A 28 -22.23 32.63 38.39
C ASP A 28 -22.20 31.61 37.24
N ASP A 29 -21.76 30.38 37.51
CA ASP A 29 -21.78 29.28 36.55
C ASP A 29 -23.24 28.99 36.16
N GLY A 30 -23.61 29.38 34.94
CA GLY A 30 -24.93 29.13 34.39
C GLY A 30 -25.24 27.63 34.40
N SER A 31 -26.44 27.28 34.85
CA SER A 31 -26.97 25.91 34.78
C SER A 31 -26.80 25.32 33.38
N MET A 32 -26.30 24.08 33.30
CA MET A 32 -26.29 23.24 32.11
C MET A 32 -27.62 23.38 31.35
N GLY A 33 -27.54 23.71 30.06
CA GLY A 33 -28.70 23.70 29.18
C GLY A 33 -29.34 22.31 29.13
N PRO A 34 -30.64 22.20 28.77
CA PRO A 34 -31.29 20.91 28.64
C PRO A 34 -30.55 20.03 27.64
N GLN A 35 -30.31 18.78 28.05
CA GLN A 35 -29.76 17.73 27.20
C GLN A 35 -30.59 17.62 25.92
N GLY A 36 -29.92 17.63 24.76
CA GLY A 36 -30.59 17.41 23.47
C GLY A 36 -31.34 16.07 23.45
N PRO A 37 -32.38 15.92 22.61
CA PRO A 37 -33.14 14.68 22.53
C PRO A 37 -32.19 13.50 22.25
N GLN A 38 -32.38 12.43 23.02
CA GLN A 38 -31.70 11.16 22.84
C GLN A 38 -31.97 10.66 21.42
N GLY A 39 -30.91 10.35 20.67
CA GLY A 39 -31.03 9.75 19.35
C GLY A 39 -31.81 8.43 19.42
N GLU A 40 -32.59 8.15 18.37
CA GLU A 40 -33.38 6.92 18.25
C GLU A 40 -32.49 5.69 18.49
N PRO A 41 -32.94 4.69 19.27
CA PRO A 41 -32.24 3.42 19.42
C PRO A 41 -32.12 2.72 18.06
N GLY A 42 -30.92 2.24 17.72
CA GLY A 42 -30.74 1.37 16.56
C GLY A 42 -31.55 0.10 16.71
N GLU A 43 -32.30 -0.28 15.66
CA GLU A 43 -33.13 -1.48 15.69
C GLU A 43 -32.27 -2.76 15.63
N ASP A 44 -32.61 -3.70 16.51
CA ASP A 44 -32.01 -5.02 16.65
C ASP A 44 -32.32 -5.92 15.44
N ALA A 45 -31.28 -6.57 14.90
CA ALA A 45 -31.42 -7.63 13.92
C ALA A 45 -31.80 -8.96 14.59
N THR A 46 -33.04 -9.43 14.45
CA THR A 46 -33.36 -10.87 14.35
C THR A 46 -34.80 -11.13 13.86
N THR A 47 -34.96 -11.87 12.76
CA THR A 47 -35.73 -13.14 12.63
C THR A 47 -35.96 -13.53 11.15
N ILE A 48 -35.83 -14.83 10.85
CA ILE A 48 -36.02 -15.49 9.55
C ILE A 48 -37.40 -16.20 9.52
N LEU A 49 -38.02 -16.30 8.31
CA LEU A 49 -38.91 -17.35 7.72
C LEU A 49 -40.26 -16.82 7.12
N PRO A 50 -40.97 -17.51 6.19
CA PRO A 50 -40.82 -17.41 4.72
C PRO A 50 -42.13 -17.22 3.87
N GLY A 51 -42.04 -16.49 2.74
CA GLY A 51 -42.90 -16.54 1.52
C GLY A 51 -44.39 -16.10 1.60
N PRO A 52 -45.15 -15.91 0.48
CA PRO A 52 -44.80 -15.91 -0.96
C PRO A 52 -45.35 -14.71 -1.81
N GLY A 53 -44.64 -14.35 -2.90
CA GLY A 53 -45.26 -14.01 -4.21
C GLY A 53 -45.49 -12.54 -4.65
N ILE A 54 -44.93 -12.25 -5.85
CA ILE A 54 -45.30 -11.26 -6.91
C ILE A 54 -44.76 -9.81 -6.74
N PRO A 55 -44.38 -9.07 -7.80
CA PRO A 55 -43.62 -9.35 -9.04
C PRO A 55 -42.29 -8.55 -9.13
N GLN A 56 -41.40 -8.96 -10.02
CA GLN A 56 -40.06 -8.39 -10.23
C GLN A 56 -40.09 -6.93 -10.73
N ALA A 57 -39.38 -6.07 -10.01
CA ALA A 57 -38.65 -4.92 -10.54
C ALA A 57 -37.17 -5.21 -10.28
N PHE A 58 -36.37 -5.26 -11.33
CA PHE A 58 -34.93 -5.42 -11.22
C PHE A 58 -34.33 -4.07 -10.79
N ASP A 59 -34.15 -3.89 -9.48
CA ASP A 59 -33.19 -2.93 -8.94
C ASP A 59 -31.98 -3.77 -8.49
N VAL A 60 -30.97 -3.89 -9.36
CA VAL A 60 -29.65 -4.38 -8.97
C VAL A 60 -28.68 -3.23 -9.20
N PRO A 61 -28.02 -2.69 -8.15
CA PRO A 61 -27.05 -1.63 -8.34
C PRO A 61 -25.86 -2.19 -9.14
N ALA A 62 -25.49 -1.51 -10.23
CA ALA A 62 -24.16 -1.61 -10.80
C ALA A 62 -23.13 -1.37 -9.68
N HIS A 63 -22.01 -2.11 -9.70
CA HIS A 63 -20.96 -2.07 -8.69
C HIS A 63 -20.51 -0.63 -8.37
N ALA A 64 -21.08 -0.03 -7.32
CA ALA A 64 -20.70 1.29 -6.85
C ALA A 64 -19.58 1.14 -5.80
N LEU A 65 -18.34 1.04 -6.27
CA LEU A 65 -17.16 1.19 -5.42
C LEU A 65 -16.78 2.67 -5.34
N SER A 66 -16.90 3.25 -4.14
CA SER A 66 -16.63 4.66 -3.88
C SER A 66 -15.12 4.94 -3.85
N ILE A 67 -14.62 5.57 -4.92
CA ILE A 67 -13.23 6.04 -5.09
C ILE A 67 -13.19 7.52 -5.55
N THR A 68 -13.25 8.51 -4.66
CA THR A 68 -13.81 9.86 -5.02
C THR A 68 -14.99 9.72 -5.99
N ALA A 69 -16.02 8.99 -5.54
CA ALA A 69 -17.13 8.45 -6.32
C ALA A 69 -17.01 8.75 -7.83
N PRO A 70 -16.44 7.83 -8.66
CA PRO A 70 -16.72 7.86 -10.08
C PRO A 70 -18.21 8.09 -10.18
N ILE A 71 -18.58 9.10 -10.95
CA ILE A 71 -19.97 9.50 -11.09
C ILE A 71 -20.73 8.21 -11.35
N PRO A 72 -21.64 7.78 -10.44
CA PRO A 72 -22.27 6.50 -10.56
C PRO A 72 -22.89 6.40 -11.96
N ALA A 73 -22.59 5.31 -12.63
CA ALA A 73 -23.08 5.06 -13.96
C ALA A 73 -23.60 3.63 -14.03
N THR A 74 -24.72 3.46 -14.71
CA THR A 74 -25.41 2.19 -14.83
C THR A 74 -25.71 1.95 -16.30
N VAL A 75 -25.53 0.72 -16.75
CA VAL A 75 -26.11 0.26 -18.01
C VAL A 75 -27.54 -0.19 -17.69
N GLU A 76 -28.52 0.51 -18.24
CA GLU A 76 -29.94 0.29 -17.96
C GLU A 76 -30.51 -0.81 -18.87
N GLU A 77 -30.17 -0.75 -20.15
CA GLU A 77 -30.70 -1.66 -21.16
C GLU A 77 -29.67 -1.91 -22.27
N ILE A 78 -29.66 -3.14 -22.79
CA ILE A 78 -28.95 -3.51 -24.01
C ILE A 78 -29.97 -4.06 -24.99
N THR A 79 -30.13 -3.40 -26.13
CA THR A 79 -30.94 -3.88 -27.24
C THR A 79 -30.04 -4.47 -28.32
N ILE A 80 -30.36 -5.67 -28.82
CA ILE A 80 -29.64 -6.32 -29.92
C ILE A 80 -30.60 -6.49 -31.11
N ASN A 81 -30.26 -5.89 -32.25
CA ASN A 81 -31.03 -5.98 -33.49
C ASN A 81 -30.16 -6.56 -34.60
N ASN A 82 -30.31 -7.85 -34.92
CA ASN A 82 -29.46 -8.55 -35.90
C ASN A 82 -27.96 -8.32 -35.62
N GLY A 83 -27.52 -8.53 -34.36
CA GLY A 83 -26.13 -8.33 -33.93
C GLY A 83 -25.67 -6.88 -33.84
N GLU A 84 -26.52 -5.89 -34.13
CA GLU A 84 -26.25 -4.49 -33.81
C GLU A 84 -26.62 -4.21 -32.34
N PHE A 85 -25.64 -3.78 -31.54
CA PHE A 85 -25.84 -3.47 -30.13
C PHE A 85 -26.16 -1.99 -29.94
N THR A 86 -27.21 -1.72 -29.18
CA THR A 86 -27.55 -0.40 -28.64
C THR A 86 -27.54 -0.48 -27.12
N LEU A 87 -26.85 0.46 -26.49
CA LEU A 87 -26.68 0.56 -25.06
C LEU A 87 -27.39 1.82 -24.54
N ASP A 88 -28.32 1.64 -23.60
CA ASP A 88 -28.85 2.73 -22.79
C ASP A 88 -28.17 2.74 -21.42
N PHE A 89 -27.71 3.91 -20.99
CA PHE A 89 -26.95 4.07 -19.75
C PHE A 89 -27.22 5.41 -19.08
N THR A 90 -27.12 5.45 -17.75
CA THR A 90 -27.21 6.67 -16.96
C THR A 90 -25.84 7.05 -16.41
N VAL A 91 -25.64 8.33 -16.15
CA VAL A 91 -24.49 8.85 -15.42
C VAL A 91 -24.98 9.94 -14.47
N ASP A 92 -24.91 9.70 -13.17
CA ASP A 92 -25.52 10.54 -12.14
C ASP A 92 -25.10 12.02 -12.25
N GLY A 93 -26.06 12.94 -12.26
CA GLY A 93 -25.75 14.37 -12.36
C GLY A 93 -25.25 14.83 -13.73
N LEU A 94 -25.24 13.96 -14.75
CA LEU A 94 -25.06 14.32 -16.15
C LEU A 94 -26.35 14.08 -16.93
N ALA A 95 -26.89 15.14 -17.54
CA ALA A 95 -28.05 15.06 -18.42
C ALA A 95 -27.78 15.65 -19.81
N ASP A 96 -26.62 16.28 -20.01
CA ASP A 96 -26.24 16.90 -21.29
C ASP A 96 -25.32 15.95 -22.08
N PRO A 97 -25.79 15.37 -23.20
CA PRO A 97 -25.00 14.41 -23.99
C PRO A 97 -23.75 15.06 -24.62
N SER A 98 -23.71 16.38 -24.76
CA SER A 98 -22.52 17.08 -25.26
C SER A 98 -21.35 17.06 -24.28
N ARG A 99 -21.64 16.78 -22.99
CA ARG A 99 -20.63 16.63 -21.94
C ARG A 99 -20.13 15.20 -21.81
N VAL A 100 -20.90 14.22 -22.29
CA VAL A 100 -20.53 12.81 -22.23
C VAL A 100 -19.47 12.51 -23.30
N GLN A 101 -18.23 12.36 -22.86
CA GLN A 101 -17.15 11.79 -23.67
C GLN A 101 -16.88 10.38 -23.21
N ALA A 102 -17.24 9.39 -24.03
CA ALA A 102 -17.21 8.00 -23.63
C ALA A 102 -16.40 7.12 -24.60
N GLU A 103 -15.91 6.02 -24.05
CA GLU A 103 -15.30 4.91 -24.76
C GLU A 103 -16.16 3.66 -24.51
N PHE A 104 -16.50 2.95 -25.58
CA PHE A 104 -17.35 1.77 -25.55
C PHE A 104 -16.55 0.52 -25.89
N THR A 105 -16.85 -0.55 -25.18
CA THR A 105 -16.23 -1.87 -25.32
C THR A 105 -17.29 -2.95 -25.38
N ILE A 106 -16.98 -4.03 -26.09
CA ILE A 106 -17.79 -5.24 -26.13
C ILE A 106 -16.85 -6.44 -26.21
N ALA A 107 -17.09 -7.47 -25.42
CA ALA A 107 -16.32 -8.70 -25.40
C ALA A 107 -17.25 -9.91 -25.27
N LYS A 108 -16.88 -11.04 -25.86
CA LYS A 108 -17.57 -12.32 -25.76
C LYS A 108 -16.79 -13.24 -24.82
N TRP A 109 -17.47 -13.99 -23.98
CA TRP A 109 -16.86 -15.03 -23.16
C TRP A 109 -16.52 -16.26 -24.00
N VAL A 110 -15.32 -16.80 -23.85
CA VAL A 110 -14.87 -18.02 -24.54
C VAL A 110 -14.51 -19.06 -23.49
N GLU A 111 -15.43 -19.97 -23.22
CA GLU A 111 -15.31 -20.96 -22.13
C GLU A 111 -14.06 -21.85 -22.30
N ALA A 112 -13.79 -22.31 -23.52
CA ALA A 112 -12.63 -23.16 -23.81
C ALA A 112 -11.28 -22.49 -23.49
N GLU A 113 -11.22 -21.16 -23.57
CA GLU A 113 -10.02 -20.37 -23.32
C GLU A 113 -10.01 -19.80 -21.90
N ASN A 114 -11.12 -19.97 -21.16
CA ASN A 114 -11.38 -19.31 -19.88
C ASN A 114 -11.00 -17.81 -19.92
N SER A 115 -11.36 -17.13 -21.01
CA SER A 115 -11.00 -15.73 -21.25
C SER A 115 -12.07 -15.00 -22.05
N TRP A 116 -12.00 -13.67 -22.00
CA TRP A 116 -12.77 -12.81 -22.88
C TRP A 116 -12.11 -12.73 -24.25
N ILE A 117 -12.90 -12.51 -25.31
CA ILE A 117 -12.39 -12.02 -26.59
C ILE A 117 -13.07 -10.70 -26.90
N SER A 118 -12.27 -9.66 -27.16
CA SER A 118 -12.84 -8.39 -27.59
C SER A 118 -13.56 -8.57 -28.92
N MET A 119 -14.81 -8.12 -29.03
CA MET A 119 -15.52 -8.11 -30.31
C MET A 119 -15.07 -6.93 -31.19
N LEU A 120 -14.25 -6.03 -30.63
CA LEU A 120 -13.56 -4.97 -31.37
C LEU A 120 -12.08 -5.31 -31.46
N GLN A 121 -11.55 -5.45 -32.66
CA GLN A 121 -10.17 -5.83 -32.93
C GLN A 121 -9.43 -4.70 -33.66
N ARG A 122 -8.12 -4.66 -33.51
CA ARG A 122 -7.22 -3.79 -34.28
C ARG A 122 -5.81 -4.35 -34.32
N ASN A 123 -5.02 -3.85 -35.26
CA ASN A 123 -3.58 -3.99 -35.20
C ASN A 123 -2.95 -2.84 -34.38
N ARG A 124 -1.70 -3.02 -33.93
CA ARG A 124 -0.97 -1.98 -33.20
C ARG A 124 0.54 -2.06 -33.45
N ILE A 125 1.13 -0.88 -33.64
CA ILE A 125 2.57 -0.60 -33.63
C ILE A 125 2.78 0.61 -32.70
N TYR A 126 3.68 0.56 -31.71
CA TYR A 126 3.93 1.71 -30.81
C TYR A 126 5.00 2.65 -31.33
N ALA A 127 6.13 2.11 -31.78
CA ALA A 127 7.26 2.85 -32.33
C ALA A 127 7.74 2.26 -33.66
N THR A 128 8.48 3.07 -34.41
CA THR A 128 9.13 2.60 -35.64
C THR A 128 10.08 1.46 -35.32
N GLY A 129 9.83 0.28 -35.90
CA GLY A 129 10.63 -0.92 -35.68
C GLY A 129 9.97 -1.96 -34.78
N ASP A 130 8.93 -1.59 -34.03
CA ASP A 130 8.16 -2.54 -33.22
C ASP A 130 7.37 -3.51 -34.09
N THR A 131 7.05 -4.69 -33.53
CA THR A 131 6.28 -5.73 -34.23
C THR A 131 4.81 -5.33 -34.33
N ASN A 132 4.20 -5.55 -35.50
CA ASN A 132 2.78 -5.32 -35.70
C ASN A 132 1.97 -6.50 -35.12
N VAL A 133 1.22 -6.24 -34.06
CA VAL A 133 0.49 -7.28 -33.31
C VAL A 133 -1.01 -7.02 -33.27
N VAL A 134 -1.78 -8.03 -32.87
CA VAL A 134 -3.21 -7.87 -32.57
C VAL A 134 -3.40 -7.25 -31.19
N ARG A 135 -4.45 -6.42 -31.07
CA ARG A 135 -4.89 -5.86 -29.80
C ARG A 135 -6.40 -5.67 -29.78
N ALA A 136 -7.00 -5.82 -28.61
CA ALA A 136 -8.36 -5.36 -28.39
C ALA A 136 -8.52 -3.87 -28.75
N GLY A 137 -9.61 -3.59 -29.44
CA GLY A 137 -10.08 -2.27 -29.81
C GLY A 137 -11.11 -1.73 -28.82
N ASN A 138 -11.50 -0.50 -29.06
CA ASN A 138 -12.61 0.18 -28.42
C ASN A 138 -13.13 1.25 -29.38
N LEU A 139 -14.35 1.73 -29.14
CA LEU A 139 -14.91 2.83 -29.91
C LEU A 139 -14.91 4.09 -29.05
N ARG A 140 -14.21 5.11 -29.53
CA ARG A 140 -14.14 6.42 -28.88
C ARG A 140 -15.10 7.34 -29.59
N VAL A 141 -16.06 7.87 -28.86
CA VAL A 141 -16.98 8.87 -29.39
C VAL A 141 -16.82 10.17 -28.64
N GLU A 142 -16.75 11.26 -29.39
CA GLU A 142 -16.59 12.60 -28.86
C GLU A 142 -17.77 13.45 -29.34
N GLY A 143 -18.57 13.93 -28.39
CA GLY A 143 -19.66 14.89 -28.62
C GLY A 143 -21.02 14.27 -28.97
N ALA A 144 -22.05 15.11 -28.90
CA ALA A 144 -23.48 14.76 -28.97
C ALA A 144 -23.97 14.17 -30.31
N ASN A 145 -23.09 13.91 -31.28
CA ASN A 145 -23.47 13.38 -32.59
C ASN A 145 -23.62 11.86 -32.62
N PHE A 146 -23.10 11.16 -31.61
CA PHE A 146 -23.11 9.70 -31.52
C PHE A 146 -23.88 9.17 -30.32
N ILE A 147 -23.98 9.96 -29.26
CA ILE A 147 -24.74 9.64 -28.05
C ILE A 147 -26.00 10.50 -28.06
N SER A 148 -27.17 9.87 -28.09
CA SER A 148 -28.45 10.57 -27.96
C SER A 148 -28.90 10.58 -26.50
N ALA A 149 -29.40 11.72 -26.02
CA ALA A 149 -30.06 11.76 -24.72
C ALA A 149 -31.52 11.31 -24.83
N ASN A 150 -31.93 10.48 -23.88
CA ASN A 150 -33.29 10.01 -23.72
C ASN A 150 -34.10 11.00 -22.85
N PRO A 151 -35.44 11.02 -22.94
CA PRO A 151 -36.28 11.97 -22.18
C PRO A 151 -36.19 11.84 -20.66
N ASP A 152 -35.75 10.69 -20.15
CA ASP A 152 -35.57 10.40 -18.73
C ASP A 152 -34.20 10.83 -18.18
N GLY A 153 -33.31 11.33 -19.05
CA GLY A 153 -31.96 11.74 -18.69
C GLY A 153 -30.90 10.65 -18.89
N SER A 154 -31.27 9.44 -19.31
CA SER A 154 -30.33 8.43 -19.77
C SER A 154 -29.76 8.78 -21.16
N PHE A 155 -28.73 8.04 -21.57
CA PHE A 155 -28.03 8.19 -22.83
C PHE A 155 -28.11 6.89 -23.62
N SER A 156 -28.25 6.99 -24.94
CA SER A 156 -28.27 5.85 -25.86
C SER A 156 -27.08 5.91 -26.82
N TYR A 157 -26.44 4.76 -27.06
CA TYR A 157 -25.38 4.59 -28.03
C TYR A 157 -25.50 3.28 -28.81
N THR A 158 -25.56 3.37 -30.14
CA THR A 158 -25.41 2.20 -31.03
C THR A 158 -23.96 2.09 -31.47
N PHE A 159 -23.39 0.88 -31.42
CA PHE A 159 -22.01 0.63 -31.86
C PHE A 159 -21.84 0.99 -33.34
N VAL A 160 -21.05 2.04 -33.61
CA VAL A 160 -20.82 2.58 -34.95
C VAL A 160 -19.33 2.81 -35.23
N HIS A 161 -18.88 2.46 -36.44
CA HIS A 161 -17.53 2.75 -36.92
C HIS A 161 -17.56 3.21 -38.38
N GLY A 162 -16.88 4.32 -38.69
CA GLY A 162 -16.92 4.92 -40.04
C GLY A 162 -18.31 5.40 -40.49
N GLY A 163 -19.24 5.63 -39.54
CA GLY A 163 -20.61 6.08 -39.82
C GLY A 163 -21.62 4.96 -40.11
N ASN A 164 -21.22 3.70 -39.99
CA ASN A 164 -22.12 2.54 -40.14
C ASN A 164 -22.26 1.81 -38.81
N ASN A 165 -23.44 1.25 -38.56
CA ASN A 165 -23.65 0.31 -37.45
C ASN A 165 -22.76 -0.92 -37.65
N ILE A 166 -22.28 -1.46 -36.54
CA ILE A 166 -21.50 -2.68 -36.52
C ILE A 166 -22.44 -3.85 -36.28
N ASP A 167 -22.47 -4.78 -37.23
CA ASP A 167 -23.16 -6.06 -37.12
C ASP A 167 -22.18 -7.12 -36.60
N PHE A 168 -22.33 -7.51 -35.33
CA PHE A 168 -21.50 -8.55 -34.72
C PHE A 168 -21.93 -9.98 -35.08
N THR A 169 -23.02 -10.18 -35.84
CA THR A 169 -23.35 -11.52 -36.38
C THR A 169 -22.32 -12.02 -37.40
N ALA A 170 -21.56 -11.09 -37.99
CA ALA A 170 -20.42 -11.38 -38.87
C ALA A 170 -19.13 -11.74 -38.10
N GLY A 171 -19.18 -11.82 -36.77
CA GLY A 171 -18.05 -12.10 -35.88
C GLY A 171 -17.34 -10.85 -35.36
N ALA A 172 -16.14 -11.03 -34.81
CA ALA A 172 -15.34 -9.93 -34.27
C ALA A 172 -15.00 -8.86 -35.33
N TYR A 173 -15.27 -7.60 -35.02
CA TYR A 173 -15.14 -6.47 -35.92
C TYR A 173 -13.76 -5.83 -35.86
N TRP A 174 -13.11 -5.68 -37.02
CA TRP A 174 -11.80 -5.04 -37.15
C TRP A 174 -11.93 -3.53 -37.41
N THR A 175 -11.62 -2.71 -36.40
CA THR A 175 -11.59 -1.24 -36.53
C THR A 175 -10.42 -0.75 -37.41
N HIS A 176 -9.39 -1.59 -37.56
CA HIS A 176 -8.21 -1.35 -38.39
C HIS A 176 -7.86 -2.65 -39.11
N ASN A 177 -7.11 -2.57 -40.22
CA ASN A 177 -6.68 -3.77 -40.92
C ASN A 177 -5.94 -4.73 -39.98
N PRO A 178 -6.20 -6.05 -40.07
CA PRO A 178 -5.43 -7.05 -39.34
C PRO A 178 -3.92 -6.93 -39.61
N PRO A 179 -3.06 -7.43 -38.70
CA PRO A 179 -1.64 -7.56 -39.00
C PRO A 179 -1.40 -8.30 -40.33
N PRO A 180 -0.45 -7.84 -41.16
CA PRO A 180 -0.17 -8.45 -42.45
C PRO A 180 0.39 -9.86 -42.27
N THR A 181 0.06 -10.75 -43.19
CA THR A 181 0.48 -12.16 -43.17
C THR A 181 1.22 -12.55 -44.45
N ASP A 182 1.75 -11.56 -45.15
CA ASP A 182 2.44 -11.68 -46.44
C ASP A 182 3.92 -11.29 -46.32
N THR A 183 4.52 -11.49 -45.15
CA THR A 183 5.97 -11.28 -44.97
C THR A 183 6.78 -12.40 -45.66
N PRO A 184 8.09 -12.21 -45.90
CA PRO A 184 8.92 -13.28 -46.47
C PRO A 184 9.05 -14.53 -45.60
N ASP A 185 8.78 -14.44 -44.28
CA ASP A 185 8.88 -15.55 -43.35
C ASP A 185 7.55 -16.32 -43.30
N THR A 186 7.53 -17.47 -43.97
CA THR A 186 6.35 -18.33 -44.04
C THR A 186 5.94 -18.92 -42.68
N ALA A 187 6.88 -19.12 -41.76
CA ALA A 187 6.59 -19.70 -40.45
C ALA A 187 5.97 -18.66 -39.52
N TYR A 188 6.53 -17.45 -39.49
CA TYR A 188 5.93 -16.32 -38.78
C TYR A 188 4.54 -15.98 -39.32
N ASN A 189 4.36 -15.95 -40.65
CA ASN A 189 3.03 -15.72 -41.24
C ASN A 189 2.02 -16.79 -40.82
N ALA A 190 2.42 -18.07 -40.76
CA ALA A 190 1.56 -19.15 -40.32
C ALA A 190 1.17 -18.99 -38.84
N PHE A 191 2.11 -18.54 -37.99
CA PHE A 191 1.85 -18.20 -36.60
C PHE A 191 0.82 -17.06 -36.47
N VAL A 192 1.02 -15.94 -37.16
CA VAL A 192 0.08 -14.81 -37.16
C VAL A 192 -1.29 -15.25 -37.69
N GLN A 193 -1.33 -16.04 -38.77
CA GLN A 193 -2.58 -16.58 -39.30
C GLN A 193 -3.30 -17.52 -38.34
N GLY A 194 -2.58 -18.28 -37.52
CA GLY A 194 -3.15 -19.08 -36.44
C GLY A 194 -3.92 -18.21 -35.45
N ILE A 195 -3.32 -17.11 -34.99
CA ILE A 195 -3.97 -16.14 -34.08
C ILE A 195 -5.20 -15.53 -34.73
N LEU A 196 -5.11 -15.10 -35.99
CA LEU A 196 -6.25 -14.52 -36.71
C LEU A 196 -7.39 -15.53 -36.90
N THR A 197 -7.06 -16.79 -37.16
CA THR A 197 -8.04 -17.88 -37.30
C THR A 197 -8.72 -18.18 -35.96
N SER A 198 -7.97 -18.19 -34.86
CA SER A 198 -8.50 -18.36 -33.51
C SER A 198 -9.44 -17.20 -33.14
N ILE A 199 -9.08 -15.95 -33.46
CA ILE A 199 -9.95 -14.79 -33.26
C ILE A 199 -11.23 -14.89 -34.08
N ALA A 200 -11.15 -15.31 -35.35
CA ALA A 200 -12.32 -15.51 -36.18
C ALA A 200 -13.24 -16.58 -35.58
N THR A 201 -12.68 -17.75 -35.23
CA THR A 201 -13.44 -18.89 -34.68
C THR A 201 -14.08 -18.55 -33.33
N ASN A 202 -13.32 -17.99 -32.39
CA ASN A 202 -13.80 -17.71 -31.04
C ASN A 202 -14.66 -16.45 -30.98
N GLY A 203 -14.39 -15.49 -31.88
CA GLY A 203 -15.17 -14.27 -32.07
C GLY A 203 -16.38 -14.43 -32.98
N ASP A 204 -16.66 -15.62 -33.50
CA ASP A 204 -17.90 -15.89 -34.25
C ASP A 204 -19.12 -15.62 -33.37
N TRP A 205 -20.20 -15.20 -33.99
CA TRP A 205 -21.45 -14.90 -33.28
C TRP A 205 -22.06 -16.16 -32.67
N ASP A 206 -22.55 -16.03 -31.45
CA ASP A 206 -23.18 -17.10 -30.70
C ASP A 206 -24.32 -16.51 -29.86
N GLU A 207 -25.55 -16.96 -30.10
CA GLU A 207 -26.74 -16.44 -29.41
C GLU A 207 -26.78 -16.81 -27.93
N ASP A 208 -26.15 -17.94 -27.56
CA ASP A 208 -26.13 -18.46 -26.20
C ASP A 208 -24.91 -17.98 -25.40
N ALA A 209 -23.91 -17.39 -26.07
CA ALA A 209 -22.71 -16.91 -25.41
C ALA A 209 -22.97 -15.64 -24.58
N VAL A 210 -22.19 -15.50 -23.50
CA VAL A 210 -22.20 -14.29 -22.67
C VAL A 210 -21.36 -13.19 -23.32
N TYR A 211 -21.94 -12.00 -23.45
CA TYR A 211 -21.29 -10.76 -23.88
C TYR A 211 -21.21 -9.79 -22.70
N ARG A 212 -20.07 -9.12 -22.59
CA ARG A 212 -19.81 -8.01 -21.67
C ARG A 212 -19.77 -6.72 -22.48
N VAL A 213 -20.62 -5.76 -22.14
CA VAL A 213 -20.66 -4.43 -22.75
C VAL A 213 -20.28 -3.40 -21.70
N GLY A 214 -19.32 -2.53 -22.02
CA GLY A 214 -18.81 -1.53 -21.09
C GLY A 214 -18.78 -0.13 -21.69
N VAL A 215 -19.11 0.86 -20.89
CA VAL A 215 -18.97 2.29 -21.18
C VAL A 215 -18.07 2.93 -20.12
N THR A 216 -17.10 3.73 -20.54
CA THR A 216 -16.19 4.44 -19.62
C THR A 216 -15.91 5.85 -20.08
N SER A 217 -15.68 6.76 -19.15
CA SER A 217 -15.40 8.14 -19.47
C SER A 217 -14.03 8.35 -20.14
N ARG A 218 -13.90 9.45 -20.89
CA ARG A 218 -12.66 9.84 -21.58
C ARG A 218 -12.09 11.17 -21.09
N GLN A 219 -12.89 12.14 -20.66
CA GLN A 219 -12.39 13.42 -20.15
C GLN A 219 -13.33 14.05 -19.13
N GLY A 220 -12.76 14.79 -18.18
CA GLY A 220 -13.47 15.69 -17.25
C GLY A 220 -14.19 14.96 -16.10
N GLU A 221 -15.01 13.98 -16.45
CA GLU A 221 -15.82 13.20 -15.52
C GLU A 221 -15.26 11.77 -15.47
N ARG A 222 -15.31 11.09 -14.32
CA ARG A 222 -14.83 9.71 -14.16
C ARG A 222 -16.04 8.83 -13.93
N PHE A 223 -16.34 7.91 -14.85
CA PHE A 223 -17.39 6.91 -14.68
C PHE A 223 -17.05 5.66 -15.49
N THR A 224 -17.52 4.51 -15.03
CA THR A 224 -17.48 3.25 -15.74
C THR A 224 -18.75 2.49 -15.41
N ALA A 225 -19.39 1.90 -16.41
CA ALA A 225 -20.51 0.99 -16.23
C ALA A 225 -20.33 -0.22 -17.15
N ILE A 226 -20.70 -1.40 -16.65
CA ILE A 226 -20.57 -2.68 -17.35
C ILE A 226 -21.87 -3.45 -17.15
N ALA A 227 -22.34 -4.13 -18.20
CA ALA A 227 -23.42 -5.10 -18.12
C ALA A 227 -23.09 -6.36 -18.91
N TYR A 228 -23.86 -7.40 -18.62
CA TYR A 228 -23.73 -8.73 -19.20
C TYR A 228 -25.05 -9.13 -19.85
N VAL A 229 -24.96 -9.74 -21.02
CA VAL A 229 -26.10 -10.14 -21.82
C VAL A 229 -25.74 -11.36 -22.65
N THR A 230 -26.69 -12.24 -22.95
CA THR A 230 -26.51 -13.26 -24.01
C THR A 230 -26.61 -12.63 -25.39
N GLY A 231 -26.19 -13.36 -26.44
CA GLY A 231 -26.30 -12.88 -27.82
C GLY A 231 -27.76 -12.60 -28.25
N ASP A 232 -28.74 -13.30 -27.67
CA ASP A 232 -30.16 -13.04 -27.90
C ASP A 232 -30.74 -11.81 -27.17
N GLY A 233 -29.94 -11.15 -26.31
CA GLY A 233 -30.34 -9.96 -25.58
C GLY A 233 -30.84 -10.22 -24.16
N THR A 234 -30.80 -11.46 -23.66
CA THR A 234 -31.21 -11.76 -22.28
C THR A 234 -30.19 -11.21 -21.27
N PRO A 235 -30.57 -10.33 -20.33
CA PRO A 235 -29.66 -9.82 -19.32
C PRO A 235 -29.14 -10.92 -18.39
N ILE A 236 -27.87 -10.82 -17.99
CA ILE A 236 -27.23 -11.75 -17.06
C ILE A 236 -26.87 -10.98 -15.79
N ALA A 237 -27.24 -11.55 -14.63
CA ALA A 237 -26.86 -10.99 -13.35
C ALA A 237 -25.34 -11.02 -13.19
N VAL A 238 -24.78 -10.02 -12.52
CA VAL A 238 -23.33 -9.86 -12.43
C VAL A 238 -22.70 -11.07 -11.74
N GLU A 239 -23.31 -11.57 -10.67
CA GLU A 239 -22.91 -12.77 -9.95
C GLU A 239 -22.89 -14.06 -10.78
N ASP A 240 -23.68 -14.13 -11.86
CA ASP A 240 -23.78 -15.29 -12.75
C ASP A 240 -22.85 -15.18 -13.96
N ALA A 241 -22.26 -14.00 -14.19
CA ALA A 241 -21.36 -13.79 -15.30
C ALA A 241 -19.99 -14.50 -15.08
N PRO A 242 -19.36 -14.98 -16.16
CA PRO A 242 -18.10 -15.73 -16.06
C PRO A 242 -16.92 -14.82 -15.69
N GLN A 243 -15.93 -15.40 -15.00
CA GLN A 243 -14.69 -14.72 -14.55
C GLN A 243 -14.96 -13.33 -13.94
N GLN A 244 -15.89 -13.30 -12.98
CA GLN A 244 -16.06 -12.15 -12.11
C GLN A 244 -14.81 -12.00 -11.24
N ILE A 245 -14.18 -10.83 -11.31
CA ILE A 245 -13.25 -10.39 -10.28
C ILE A 245 -14.09 -10.15 -9.03
N SER A 246 -13.86 -10.94 -7.98
CA SER A 246 -14.60 -10.82 -6.73
C SER A 246 -14.41 -9.43 -6.13
N ALA A 247 -15.40 -8.98 -5.35
CA ALA A 247 -15.28 -7.73 -4.61
C ALA A 247 -14.03 -7.72 -3.71
N ASP A 248 -13.72 -8.86 -3.09
CA ASP A 248 -12.53 -9.02 -2.23
C ASP A 248 -11.22 -8.89 -3.03
N THR A 249 -11.14 -9.47 -4.23
CA THR A 249 -9.98 -9.29 -5.12
C THR A 249 -9.85 -7.85 -5.58
N LEU A 250 -10.95 -7.14 -5.82
CA LEU A 250 -10.89 -5.73 -6.18
C LEU A 250 -10.42 -4.85 -5.02
N LEU A 251 -10.92 -5.13 -3.80
CA LEU A 251 -10.45 -4.48 -2.57
C LEU A 251 -8.97 -4.74 -2.31
N SER A 252 -8.47 -5.93 -2.66
CA SER A 252 -7.05 -6.28 -2.51
C SER A 252 -6.10 -5.34 -3.26
N CYS A 253 -6.52 -4.80 -4.41
CA CYS A 253 -5.75 -3.81 -5.16
C CYS A 253 -5.65 -2.50 -4.38
N LEU A 254 -6.75 -2.11 -3.72
CA LEU A 254 -6.87 -0.85 -2.97
C LEU A 254 -6.10 -0.88 -1.64
N ASP A 255 -5.81 -2.07 -1.11
CA ASP A 255 -4.92 -2.23 0.05
C ASP A 255 -3.53 -1.58 -0.18
N CYS A 256 -3.07 -1.53 -1.44
CA CYS A 256 -1.78 -0.95 -1.83
C CYS A 256 -1.91 0.31 -2.68
N HIS A 257 -2.80 0.31 -3.67
CA HIS A 257 -2.94 1.39 -4.66
C HIS A 257 -3.97 2.44 -4.21
N GLY A 258 -3.81 2.93 -2.97
CA GLY A 258 -4.78 3.74 -2.21
C GLY A 258 -5.72 4.65 -3.03
N ASP A 259 -6.95 4.77 -2.54
CA ASP A 259 -7.95 5.70 -3.06
C ASP A 259 -7.71 7.10 -2.50
N ARG A 260 -7.24 8.03 -3.34
CA ARG A 260 -7.29 9.43 -2.92
C ARG A 260 -8.75 9.83 -2.98
N GLY A 261 -9.37 10.10 -1.83
CA GLY A 261 -10.70 10.73 -1.74
C GLY A 261 -10.82 12.12 -2.41
N ASN A 262 -9.80 12.55 -3.18
CA ASN A 262 -9.83 13.66 -4.14
C ASN A 262 -9.49 13.16 -5.57
N ASP A 263 -10.46 13.14 -6.49
CA ASP A 263 -10.43 13.01 -7.96
C ASP A 263 -9.40 12.10 -8.70
N GLN A 264 -8.51 11.42 -7.99
CA GLN A 264 -7.29 10.79 -8.49
C GLN A 264 -7.06 9.51 -7.70
N THR A 265 -7.71 8.41 -8.10
CA THR A 265 -7.19 7.10 -7.70
C THR A 265 -5.74 6.99 -8.15
N THR A 266 -4.88 6.42 -7.31
CA THR A 266 -3.48 6.19 -7.70
C THR A 266 -3.33 5.09 -8.74
N PHE A 267 -4.37 4.26 -8.92
CA PHE A 267 -4.50 3.37 -10.08
C PHE A 267 -4.77 4.16 -11.37
N SER A 268 -3.74 4.82 -11.88
CA SER A 268 -3.79 5.68 -13.06
C SER A 268 -3.54 4.89 -14.35
N ALA A 269 -4.41 3.93 -14.66
CA ALA A 269 -4.36 3.26 -15.95
C ALA A 269 -4.94 4.17 -17.05
N HIS A 270 -4.20 4.32 -18.14
CA HIS A 270 -4.61 5.12 -19.30
C HIS A 270 -5.02 6.57 -18.97
N SER A 271 -4.17 7.27 -18.21
CA SER A 271 -4.43 8.63 -17.72
C SER A 271 -5.64 8.70 -16.78
N ASN A 272 -5.76 7.72 -15.89
CA ASN A 272 -6.81 7.62 -14.86
C ASN A 272 -8.25 7.47 -15.38
N ARG A 273 -8.40 7.01 -16.64
CA ARG A 273 -9.70 6.85 -17.30
C ARG A 273 -10.33 5.48 -17.05
N ARG A 274 -9.51 4.47 -16.81
CA ARG A 274 -9.95 3.08 -16.63
C ARG A 274 -9.57 2.64 -15.23
N HIS A 275 -10.55 2.34 -14.41
CA HIS A 275 -10.34 2.05 -12.98
C HIS A 275 -11.09 0.80 -12.52
N ASP A 276 -11.95 0.22 -13.37
CA ASP A 276 -12.61 -1.06 -13.11
C ASP A 276 -11.83 -2.20 -13.80
N PRO A 277 -11.23 -3.13 -13.03
CA PRO A 277 -10.55 -4.30 -13.58
C PRO A 277 -11.44 -5.21 -14.45
N GLN A 278 -12.76 -5.22 -14.24
CA GLN A 278 -13.70 -5.93 -15.10
C GLN A 278 -13.75 -5.31 -16.50
N LEU A 279 -13.64 -3.99 -16.61
CA LEU A 279 -13.48 -3.34 -17.90
C LEU A 279 -12.10 -3.65 -18.49
N CYS A 280 -11.05 -3.63 -17.66
CA CYS A 280 -9.68 -3.91 -18.10
C CYS A 280 -9.58 -5.24 -18.83
N THR A 281 -10.18 -6.31 -18.31
CA THR A 281 -10.16 -7.65 -18.92
C THR A 281 -10.90 -7.74 -20.27
N SER A 282 -11.78 -6.78 -20.58
CA SER A 282 -12.39 -6.69 -21.94
C SER A 282 -11.34 -6.31 -22.99
N CYS A 283 -10.37 -5.47 -22.60
CA CYS A 283 -9.27 -5.02 -23.47
C CYS A 283 -7.96 -5.82 -23.29
N HIS A 284 -7.72 -6.32 -22.09
CA HIS A 284 -6.53 -7.05 -21.68
C HIS A 284 -6.90 -8.52 -21.51
N ASN A 285 -7.14 -9.16 -22.65
CA ASN A 285 -7.54 -10.55 -22.76
C ASN A 285 -6.49 -11.41 -23.48
N ALA A 286 -6.71 -12.73 -23.56
CA ALA A 286 -5.77 -13.70 -24.14
C ALA A 286 -5.33 -13.39 -25.59
N TYR A 287 -6.11 -12.60 -26.33
CA TYR A 287 -5.84 -12.21 -27.72
C TYR A 287 -5.19 -10.83 -27.88
N THR A 288 -4.72 -10.25 -26.79
CA THR A 288 -4.11 -8.93 -26.78
C THR A 288 -2.62 -9.03 -26.51
N TYR A 289 -1.84 -8.39 -27.39
CA TYR A 289 -0.38 -8.45 -27.37
C TYR A 289 0.24 -7.06 -27.30
N ASP A 290 1.44 -6.97 -26.71
CA ASP A 290 2.22 -5.75 -26.65
C ASP A 290 3.20 -5.68 -27.83
N SER A 291 3.04 -4.66 -28.67
CA SER A 291 3.85 -4.49 -29.88
C SER A 291 5.33 -4.26 -29.59
N HIS A 292 5.68 -3.62 -28.47
CA HIS A 292 7.04 -3.21 -28.18
C HIS A 292 7.91 -4.38 -27.73
N ASN A 293 7.36 -5.25 -26.88
CA ASN A 293 8.04 -6.46 -26.41
C ASN A 293 7.85 -7.65 -27.37
N SER A 294 7.11 -7.48 -28.47
CA SER A 294 6.91 -8.55 -29.43
C SER A 294 7.99 -8.58 -30.50
N GLU A 295 8.36 -9.79 -30.91
CA GLU A 295 9.26 -10.06 -32.02
C GLU A 295 8.51 -10.67 -33.21
N SER A 296 8.99 -10.38 -34.42
CA SER A 296 8.44 -10.94 -35.67
C SER A 296 8.97 -12.35 -35.96
N VAL A 297 8.86 -13.25 -34.98
CA VAL A 297 9.23 -14.67 -35.05
C VAL A 297 8.09 -15.54 -34.49
N VAL A 298 8.11 -16.85 -34.77
CA VAL A 298 7.11 -17.80 -34.23
C VAL A 298 7.11 -17.74 -32.70
N ASN A 299 5.94 -17.57 -32.08
CA ASN A 299 5.77 -17.40 -30.64
C ASN A 299 6.48 -16.16 -30.05
N GLY A 300 6.85 -15.20 -30.89
CA GLY A 300 7.52 -13.96 -30.49
C GLY A 300 6.60 -12.89 -29.94
N TRP A 301 5.27 -13.07 -29.97
CA TRP A 301 4.35 -12.03 -29.49
C TRP A 301 4.20 -12.07 -27.97
N ALA A 302 4.51 -10.95 -27.31
CA ALA A 302 4.37 -10.78 -25.87
C ALA A 302 2.91 -10.53 -25.49
N HIS A 303 2.36 -11.35 -24.60
CA HIS A 303 0.99 -11.19 -24.12
C HIS A 303 0.82 -9.92 -23.29
N ALA A 304 -0.31 -9.27 -23.50
CA ALA A 304 -0.78 -8.09 -22.78
C ALA A 304 -2.17 -8.33 -22.19
N ASP A 305 -2.48 -9.59 -21.84
CA ASP A 305 -3.67 -9.92 -21.06
C ASP A 305 -3.50 -9.48 -19.60
N MET A 306 -4.62 -9.34 -18.88
CA MET A 306 -4.64 -8.77 -17.53
C MET A 306 -3.79 -9.58 -16.56
N MET A 307 -3.85 -10.91 -16.63
CA MET A 307 -3.10 -11.80 -15.75
C MET A 307 -1.60 -11.64 -15.99
N SER A 308 -1.16 -11.70 -17.26
CA SER A 308 0.25 -11.51 -17.61
C SER A 308 0.78 -10.16 -17.16
N ILE A 309 0.04 -9.07 -17.39
CA ILE A 309 0.47 -7.71 -17.04
C ILE A 309 0.60 -7.58 -15.52
N VAL A 310 -0.44 -7.95 -14.77
CA VAL A 310 -0.45 -7.77 -13.32
C VAL A 310 0.67 -8.60 -12.69
N HIS A 311 0.83 -9.86 -13.08
CA HIS A 311 1.90 -10.71 -12.54
C HIS A 311 3.29 -10.20 -12.92
N LYS A 312 3.55 -9.86 -14.18
CA LYS A 312 4.89 -9.41 -14.62
C LYS A 312 5.31 -8.09 -13.94
N ILE A 313 4.39 -7.14 -13.80
CA ILE A 313 4.63 -5.88 -13.09
C ILE A 313 5.01 -6.17 -11.64
N HIS A 314 4.19 -6.94 -10.90
CA HIS A 314 4.46 -7.17 -9.48
C HIS A 314 5.63 -8.13 -9.24
N ALA A 315 5.95 -8.99 -10.21
CA ALA A 315 7.15 -9.83 -10.21
C ALA A 315 8.44 -9.01 -10.37
N GLY A 316 8.36 -7.76 -10.85
CA GLY A 316 9.51 -6.88 -11.01
C GLY A 316 10.53 -7.40 -12.03
N ILE A 317 10.06 -8.11 -13.06
CA ILE A 317 10.91 -8.77 -14.06
C ILE A 317 11.85 -7.75 -14.70
N ASP A 318 13.15 -8.06 -14.67
CA ASP A 318 14.18 -7.20 -15.25
C ASP A 318 13.95 -7.04 -16.77
N GLY A 319 14.00 -5.81 -17.26
CA GLY A 319 13.70 -5.49 -18.66
C GLY A 319 12.22 -5.41 -19.04
N TYR A 320 11.29 -5.83 -18.17
CA TYR A 320 9.87 -5.88 -18.54
C TYR A 320 9.29 -4.49 -18.77
N MET A 321 8.91 -4.25 -20.02
CA MET A 321 8.18 -3.04 -20.41
C MET A 321 6.74 -3.38 -20.78
N ILE A 322 5.86 -2.40 -20.73
CA ILE A 322 4.59 -2.45 -21.47
C ILE A 322 4.23 -1.06 -21.96
N ALA A 323 3.84 -0.96 -23.23
CA ALA A 323 3.59 0.33 -23.89
C ALA A 323 4.74 1.34 -23.68
N VAL A 324 5.99 0.90 -23.87
CA VAL A 324 7.26 1.65 -23.68
C VAL A 324 7.53 2.16 -22.26
N THR A 325 6.71 1.79 -21.28
CA THR A 325 6.95 2.09 -19.86
C THR A 325 7.67 0.91 -19.23
N ASP A 326 8.80 1.19 -18.58
CA ASP A 326 9.61 0.21 -17.87
C ASP A 326 9.03 -0.05 -16.48
N TYR A 327 8.75 -1.32 -16.19
CA TYR A 327 8.28 -1.82 -14.90
C TYR A 327 9.32 -2.74 -14.24
N SER A 328 10.53 -2.82 -14.80
CA SER A 328 11.64 -3.52 -14.18
C SER A 328 11.93 -2.95 -12.80
N GLY A 329 12.16 -3.83 -11.83
CA GLY A 329 12.42 -3.42 -10.45
C GLY A 329 11.20 -2.91 -9.68
N ALA A 330 9.98 -3.00 -10.21
CA ALA A 330 8.78 -2.90 -9.38
C ALA A 330 8.83 -3.99 -8.29
N ASN A 331 8.78 -3.58 -7.02
CA ASN A 331 8.96 -4.48 -5.89
C ASN A 331 7.64 -4.66 -5.15
N PHE A 332 7.17 -5.90 -5.05
CA PHE A 332 5.99 -6.23 -4.28
C PHE A 332 6.25 -6.06 -2.77
N PRO A 333 5.43 -5.28 -2.04
CA PRO A 333 5.74 -4.89 -0.67
C PRO A 333 5.43 -5.97 0.39
N ASP A 334 5.41 -7.26 0.07
CA ASP A 334 5.07 -8.31 1.04
C ASP A 334 6.26 -8.85 1.84
N TRP A 335 6.06 -9.02 3.15
CA TRP A 335 7.09 -9.47 4.09
C TRP A 335 6.82 -10.87 4.66
N LEU A 336 5.71 -11.52 4.30
CA LEU A 336 5.36 -12.87 4.75
C LEU A 336 6.43 -13.89 4.33
N PHE A 337 6.96 -13.74 3.13
CA PHE A 337 8.03 -14.59 2.60
C PHE A 337 9.44 -14.05 2.90
N GLY A 338 9.52 -12.96 3.67
CA GLY A 338 10.74 -12.27 4.02
C GLY A 338 11.43 -11.59 2.82
N ARG A 339 12.54 -10.90 3.10
CA ARG A 339 13.46 -10.45 2.05
C ARG A 339 14.43 -11.56 1.70
N SER A 340 14.19 -12.28 0.61
CA SER A 340 15.23 -13.03 -0.07
C SER A 340 16.41 -12.11 -0.40
N GLY A 341 17.63 -12.61 -0.24
CA GLY A 341 18.85 -11.90 -0.66
C GLY A 341 18.95 -11.67 -2.17
N SER A 342 17.98 -12.17 -2.95
CA SER A 342 17.91 -12.12 -4.41
C SER A 342 17.07 -10.95 -4.97
N GLY A 343 16.56 -10.06 -4.14
CA GLY A 343 15.92 -8.82 -4.62
C GLY A 343 14.46 -8.96 -5.06
N VAL A 344 13.96 -10.14 -5.40
CA VAL A 344 12.53 -10.39 -5.67
C VAL A 344 11.88 -10.92 -4.39
N ASN A 345 11.09 -10.08 -3.72
CA ASN A 345 10.52 -10.38 -2.40
C ASN A 345 9.00 -10.33 -2.44
N GLY A 346 8.36 -11.30 -1.78
CA GLY A 346 6.92 -11.25 -1.49
C GLY A 346 6.00 -11.68 -2.64
N THR A 347 6.49 -11.79 -3.88
CA THR A 347 5.69 -12.13 -5.07
C THR A 347 5.08 -13.53 -5.04
N GLN A 348 5.55 -14.39 -4.14
CA GLN A 348 4.95 -15.70 -3.88
C GLN A 348 3.64 -15.62 -3.07
N ASN A 349 3.32 -14.48 -2.45
CA ASN A 349 2.09 -14.33 -1.69
C ASN A 349 0.86 -14.16 -2.61
N CYS A 350 0.34 -15.25 -3.14
CA CYS A 350 -0.86 -15.22 -3.97
C CYS A 350 -2.07 -14.63 -3.25
N THR A 351 -2.16 -14.80 -1.91
CA THR A 351 -3.29 -14.28 -1.11
C THR A 351 -3.29 -12.76 -0.96
N ALA A 352 -2.21 -12.08 -1.36
CA ALA A 352 -2.19 -10.63 -1.36
C ALA A 352 -3.15 -10.03 -2.42
N CYS A 353 -3.37 -10.73 -3.54
CA CYS A 353 -4.35 -10.34 -4.56
C CYS A 353 -5.56 -11.30 -4.61
N HIS A 354 -5.30 -12.61 -4.47
CA HIS A 354 -6.35 -13.62 -4.42
C HIS A 354 -6.83 -13.81 -2.98
N LYS A 355 -7.52 -12.80 -2.45
CA LYS A 355 -8.06 -12.78 -1.10
C LYS A 355 -9.05 -13.94 -0.88
N GLY A 356 -9.08 -14.45 0.34
CA GLY A 356 -9.93 -15.56 0.75
C GLY A 356 -9.11 -16.76 1.25
N ALA A 357 -9.80 -17.88 1.43
CA ALA A 357 -9.13 -19.14 1.76
C ALA A 357 -8.31 -19.62 0.55
N VAL A 358 -7.17 -20.27 0.82
CA VAL A 358 -6.42 -20.96 -0.22
C VAL A 358 -7.33 -21.99 -0.90
N PRO A 359 -7.55 -21.91 -2.22
CA PRO A 359 -8.41 -22.85 -2.94
C PRO A 359 -7.89 -24.28 -2.82
N ALA A 360 -8.79 -25.25 -2.92
CA ALA A 360 -8.41 -26.65 -3.00
C ALA A 360 -7.53 -26.91 -4.23
N ASP A 361 -6.73 -27.99 -4.18
CA ASP A 361 -5.84 -28.34 -5.27
C ASP A 361 -6.58 -28.48 -6.60
N GLY A 362 -6.04 -27.83 -7.65
CA GLY A 362 -6.62 -27.84 -8.99
C GLY A 362 -7.76 -26.83 -9.20
N GLN A 363 -8.02 -25.95 -8.24
CA GLN A 363 -9.06 -24.90 -8.34
C GLN A 363 -8.44 -23.51 -8.46
N GLU A 364 -9.10 -22.63 -9.20
CA GLU A 364 -8.77 -21.20 -9.33
C GLU A 364 -7.27 -20.95 -9.62
N TRP A 365 -6.57 -20.23 -8.73
CA TRP A 365 -5.14 -19.96 -8.85
C TRP A 365 -4.27 -21.12 -8.33
N ASN A 366 -4.83 -22.07 -7.57
CA ASN A 366 -4.12 -23.21 -6.99
C ASN A 366 -4.08 -24.43 -7.95
N ILE A 367 -3.75 -24.16 -9.21
CA ILE A 367 -3.73 -25.14 -10.32
C ILE A 367 -2.32 -25.65 -10.62
N THR A 368 -2.21 -26.76 -11.35
CA THR A 368 -0.93 -27.44 -11.68
C THR A 368 -0.46 -27.28 -13.13
N HIS A 369 -1.28 -26.71 -14.02
CA HIS A 369 -1.08 -26.87 -15.47
C HIS A 369 -1.45 -25.66 -16.35
N SER A 370 -1.30 -24.42 -15.86
CA SER A 370 -1.40 -23.24 -16.74
C SER A 370 -0.02 -22.73 -17.12
N VAL A 371 0.44 -23.10 -18.32
CA VAL A 371 1.73 -22.64 -18.86
C VAL A 371 1.79 -21.12 -18.90
N PHE A 372 0.72 -20.46 -19.35
CA PHE A 372 0.68 -19.00 -19.47
C PHE A 372 0.68 -18.30 -18.10
N THR A 373 -0.06 -18.82 -17.12
CA THR A 373 -0.10 -18.23 -15.76
C THR A 373 1.22 -18.40 -15.03
N CYS A 374 1.90 -19.54 -15.18
CA CYS A 374 3.21 -19.72 -14.56
C CYS A 374 4.28 -18.89 -15.28
N ALA A 375 4.20 -18.82 -16.62
CA ALA A 375 5.13 -18.07 -17.45
C ALA A 375 5.18 -16.57 -17.10
N SER A 376 4.08 -15.98 -16.63
CA SER A 376 4.06 -14.56 -16.28
C SER A 376 5.02 -14.18 -15.14
N CYS A 377 5.53 -15.12 -14.36
CA CYS A 377 6.54 -14.87 -13.32
C CYS A 377 7.83 -15.69 -13.51
N HIS A 378 7.72 -16.89 -14.09
CA HIS A 378 8.84 -17.83 -14.18
C HIS A 378 9.65 -17.72 -15.47
N VAL A 379 9.19 -16.94 -16.45
CA VAL A 379 9.96 -16.68 -17.67
C VAL A 379 10.10 -15.18 -17.94
N GLY A 380 11.13 -14.82 -18.72
CA GLY A 380 11.48 -13.44 -19.04
C GLY A 380 10.49 -12.73 -19.97
N ASP A 381 10.98 -11.75 -20.74
CA ASP A 381 10.14 -10.78 -21.42
C ASP A 381 9.24 -11.39 -22.51
N THR A 382 9.76 -12.37 -23.25
CA THR A 382 8.99 -13.07 -24.29
C THR A 382 8.94 -14.57 -24.06
N LEU A 383 7.87 -15.20 -24.57
CA LEU A 383 7.81 -16.66 -24.66
C LEU A 383 8.95 -17.17 -25.58
N ALA A 384 9.28 -16.47 -26.66
CA ALA A 384 10.38 -16.84 -27.55
C ALA A 384 11.76 -16.96 -26.85
N GLU A 385 12.06 -16.15 -25.85
CA GLU A 385 13.28 -16.28 -25.03
C GLU A 385 13.25 -17.47 -24.07
N ALA A 386 12.06 -17.84 -23.58
CA ALA A 386 11.87 -18.97 -22.68
C ALA A 386 11.92 -20.35 -23.39
N TYR A 387 11.43 -20.38 -24.64
CA TYR A 387 11.21 -21.57 -25.44
C TYR A 387 12.45 -22.46 -25.64
N PRO A 388 13.68 -21.95 -25.88
CA PRO A 388 14.86 -22.81 -26.05
C PRO A 388 15.22 -23.64 -24.81
N SER A 389 14.75 -23.23 -23.62
CA SER A 389 15.08 -23.88 -22.34
C SER A 389 13.95 -24.68 -21.71
N LEU A 390 12.69 -24.46 -22.12
CA LEU A 390 11.53 -25.05 -21.45
C LEU A 390 10.59 -25.86 -22.35
N VAL A 391 10.38 -25.55 -23.64
CA VAL A 391 9.39 -26.27 -24.47
C VAL A 391 9.69 -26.17 -25.98
N GLY A 392 9.58 -27.28 -26.72
CA GLY A 392 9.56 -27.32 -28.18
C GLY A 392 8.28 -26.76 -28.82
N SER A 393 8.38 -26.40 -30.10
CA SER A 393 7.45 -25.61 -30.91
C SER A 393 6.00 -26.11 -31.05
N GLY A 394 5.01 -25.30 -30.62
CA GLY A 394 3.60 -25.38 -31.03
C GLY A 394 2.82 -24.08 -30.74
N PRO A 395 1.83 -23.65 -31.57
CA PRO A 395 1.23 -22.30 -31.46
C PRO A 395 0.07 -22.19 -30.44
N HIS A 396 -0.50 -23.32 -30.00
CA HIS A 396 -1.62 -23.40 -29.05
C HIS A 396 -1.61 -24.78 -28.33
N GLY A 397 -0.43 -25.19 -27.85
CA GLY A 397 -0.03 -26.59 -27.55
C GLY A 397 -1.10 -27.58 -27.08
N ASP A 398 -1.68 -28.31 -28.03
CA ASP A 398 -2.46 -29.54 -27.81
C ASP A 398 -1.65 -30.80 -28.19
N ASP A 399 -0.33 -30.69 -28.42
CA ASP A 399 0.50 -31.84 -28.82
C ASP A 399 1.80 -31.90 -28.01
N ASP A 400 1.82 -32.72 -26.95
CA ASP A 400 2.97 -33.41 -26.34
C ASP A 400 4.33 -32.66 -26.28
N VAL A 401 4.38 -31.48 -25.67
CA VAL A 401 5.66 -30.81 -25.37
C VAL A 401 5.75 -30.32 -23.94
N HIS A 402 6.62 -30.97 -23.14
CA HIS A 402 7.03 -30.67 -21.76
C HIS A 402 6.16 -29.62 -21.07
N ASN A 403 4.95 -30.04 -20.70
CA ASN A 403 4.02 -29.21 -19.95
C ASN A 403 4.69 -28.92 -18.60
N CYS A 404 4.48 -27.73 -18.01
CA CYS A 404 4.85 -27.49 -16.62
C CYS A 404 4.35 -28.67 -15.75
N ALA A 405 3.17 -29.21 -16.07
CA ALA A 405 2.57 -30.39 -15.49
C ALA A 405 3.44 -31.67 -15.54
N ASP A 406 4.35 -31.85 -16.50
CA ASP A 406 5.17 -33.07 -16.57
C ASP A 406 6.13 -33.17 -15.37
N CYS A 407 6.56 -32.01 -14.85
CA CYS A 407 7.36 -31.90 -13.62
C CYS A 407 6.54 -31.42 -12.41
N HIS A 408 5.45 -30.67 -12.65
CA HIS A 408 4.57 -30.04 -11.65
C HIS A 408 3.16 -30.68 -11.61
N SER A 409 3.01 -31.95 -11.99
CA SER A 409 1.72 -32.68 -12.00
C SER A 409 1.22 -33.07 -10.61
N THR A 410 2.12 -33.07 -9.63
CA THR A 410 1.83 -33.61 -8.29
C THR A 410 1.49 -32.53 -7.28
N TRP A 411 2.04 -31.32 -7.44
CA TRP A 411 2.05 -30.28 -6.41
C TRP A 411 1.54 -28.97 -7.01
N THR A 412 0.75 -28.26 -6.22
CA THR A 412 0.04 -27.05 -6.62
C THR A 412 0.86 -25.78 -6.35
N ALA A 413 0.37 -24.63 -6.81
CA ALA A 413 0.98 -23.33 -6.55
C ALA A 413 1.21 -23.11 -5.05
N ASP A 414 0.23 -23.44 -4.21
CA ASP A 414 0.36 -23.40 -2.75
C ASP A 414 1.54 -24.24 -2.25
N THR A 415 1.64 -25.49 -2.72
CA THR A 415 2.69 -26.41 -2.28
C THR A 415 4.09 -25.91 -2.63
N TYR A 416 4.31 -25.40 -3.85
CA TYR A 416 5.63 -24.95 -4.30
C TYR A 416 6.03 -23.59 -3.71
N HIS A 417 5.09 -22.66 -3.63
CA HIS A 417 5.34 -21.35 -3.03
C HIS A 417 5.36 -21.41 -1.50
N GLY A 418 4.75 -22.45 -0.90
CA GLY A 418 4.66 -22.64 0.54
C GLY A 418 3.73 -21.63 1.19
N ILE A 419 2.57 -21.36 0.59
CA ILE A 419 1.67 -20.27 1.00
C ILE A 419 0.98 -20.62 2.31
N SER A 420 0.26 -21.75 2.36
CA SER A 420 -0.44 -22.22 3.57
C SER A 420 0.54 -22.38 4.75
N PRO A 421 1.70 -23.06 4.61
CA PRO A 421 2.67 -23.14 5.71
C PRO A 421 3.17 -21.78 6.22
N ARG A 422 3.24 -20.76 5.37
CA ARG A 422 3.68 -19.40 5.77
C ARG A 422 2.57 -18.64 6.48
N ILE A 423 1.34 -18.72 5.98
CA ILE A 423 0.16 -18.18 6.65
C ILE A 423 0.04 -18.82 8.04
N ASP A 424 0.11 -20.16 8.13
CA ASP A 424 0.08 -20.89 9.40
C ASP A 424 1.20 -20.48 10.36
N ALA A 425 2.41 -20.23 9.83
CA ALA A 425 3.55 -19.77 10.62
C ALA A 425 3.34 -18.34 11.14
N LEU A 426 2.74 -17.45 10.34
CA LEU A 426 2.39 -16.10 10.74
C LEU A 426 1.28 -16.10 11.79
N ASP A 427 0.23 -16.91 11.60
CA ASP A 427 -0.86 -17.08 12.57
C ASP A 427 -0.33 -17.66 13.89
N THR A 428 0.55 -18.66 13.79
CA THR A 428 1.26 -19.19 14.95
C THR A 428 2.06 -18.09 15.65
N ALA A 429 2.79 -17.25 14.92
CA ALA A 429 3.55 -16.14 15.52
C ALA A 429 2.61 -15.13 16.22
N ARG A 430 1.49 -14.78 15.58
CA ARG A 430 0.46 -13.88 16.12
C ARG A 430 -0.26 -14.44 17.34
N SER A 431 -0.31 -15.77 17.49
CA SER A 431 -0.83 -16.41 18.70
C SER A 431 -0.01 -16.12 19.96
N TYR A 432 1.30 -15.82 19.81
CA TYR A 432 2.19 -15.52 20.92
C TYR A 432 2.24 -14.02 21.21
N LEU A 433 1.65 -13.61 22.34
CA LEU A 433 1.63 -12.23 22.80
C LEU A 433 2.56 -12.04 24.00
N MET A 434 3.51 -11.13 23.87
CA MET A 434 4.35 -10.68 24.98
C MET A 434 3.62 -9.59 25.77
N GLU A 435 3.83 -9.57 27.09
CA GLU A 435 3.28 -8.54 27.96
C GLU A 435 4.33 -8.07 28.97
N ILE A 436 4.44 -6.75 29.14
CA ILE A 436 5.23 -6.14 30.21
C ILE A 436 4.28 -5.74 31.33
N VAL A 437 4.41 -6.41 32.46
CA VAL A 437 3.48 -6.32 33.59
C VAL A 437 3.82 -5.14 34.48
N SER A 438 5.10 -4.96 34.84
CA SER A 438 5.54 -3.85 35.69
C SER A 438 7.00 -3.49 35.44
N VAL A 439 7.33 -2.23 35.76
CA VAL A 439 8.71 -1.73 35.76
C VAL A 439 9.02 -1.08 37.10
N GLU A 440 10.10 -1.52 37.74
CA GLU A 440 10.53 -1.04 39.05
C GLU A 440 11.97 -0.54 39.02
N ASN A 441 12.28 0.43 39.88
CA ASN A 441 13.63 0.99 40.06
C ASN A 441 14.28 1.53 38.77
N ALA A 442 13.49 1.88 37.76
CA ALA A 442 13.97 2.45 36.51
C ALA A 442 14.27 3.94 36.68
N VAL A 443 15.45 4.23 37.23
CA VAL A 443 16.02 5.57 37.38
C VAL A 443 17.55 5.49 37.46
N ALA A 444 18.23 6.58 37.12
CA ALA A 444 19.69 6.69 37.14
C ALA A 444 20.34 6.10 38.41
N GLY A 445 21.36 5.27 38.21
CA GLY A 445 22.14 4.64 39.27
C GLY A 445 21.47 3.41 39.93
N GLN A 446 20.22 3.09 39.59
CA GLN A 446 19.51 1.92 40.11
C GLN A 446 19.44 0.79 39.08
N ALA A 447 19.43 -0.45 39.55
CA ALA A 447 19.20 -1.64 38.73
C ALA A 447 17.69 -1.81 38.52
N ALA A 448 17.22 -1.50 37.32
CA ALA A 448 15.81 -1.64 36.98
C ALA A 448 15.39 -3.11 36.93
N GLN A 449 14.14 -3.39 37.29
CA GLN A 449 13.52 -4.71 37.21
C GLN A 449 12.30 -4.63 36.30
N VAL A 450 12.21 -5.52 35.33
CA VAL A 450 11.08 -5.62 34.40
C VAL A 450 10.41 -6.97 34.59
N THR A 451 9.13 -6.94 34.96
CA THR A 451 8.28 -8.13 35.06
C THR A 451 7.55 -8.32 33.74
N TRP A 452 7.63 -9.51 33.15
CA TRP A 452 7.02 -9.84 31.87
C TRP A 452 6.48 -11.27 31.83
N ARG A 453 5.59 -11.52 30.87
CA ARG A 453 4.97 -12.84 30.62
C ARG A 453 4.65 -13.04 29.14
N VAL A 454 4.34 -14.28 28.79
CA VAL A 454 3.99 -14.68 27.42
C VAL A 454 2.65 -15.40 27.42
N GLN A 455 1.75 -14.99 26.54
CA GLN A 455 0.48 -15.65 26.28
C GLN A 455 0.57 -16.38 24.94
N LYS A 456 -0.09 -17.54 24.82
CA LYS A 456 -0.32 -18.25 23.57
C LYS A 456 -1.79 -18.65 23.50
N ASP A 457 -2.48 -18.28 22.43
CA ASP A 457 -3.90 -18.65 22.22
C ASP A 457 -4.82 -18.27 23.41
N GLY A 458 -4.51 -17.19 24.11
CA GLY A 458 -5.25 -16.76 25.31
C GLY A 458 -4.71 -17.31 26.64
N ASP A 459 -3.81 -18.29 26.64
CA ASP A 459 -3.29 -18.93 27.84
C ASP A 459 -1.85 -18.50 28.18
N TYR A 460 -1.59 -18.16 29.44
CA TYR A 460 -0.24 -17.81 29.88
C TYR A 460 0.68 -19.02 29.90
N GLN A 461 1.85 -18.85 29.29
CA GLN A 461 2.86 -19.88 29.14
C GLN A 461 3.71 -19.99 30.41
N ASN A 462 4.10 -21.22 30.74
CA ASN A 462 5.09 -21.45 31.78
C ASN A 462 6.49 -21.17 31.21
N LEU A 463 7.22 -20.23 31.82
CA LEU A 463 8.51 -19.76 31.31
C LEU A 463 9.72 -20.51 31.89
N PHE A 464 9.50 -21.35 32.92
CA PHE A 464 10.57 -21.97 33.71
C PHE A 464 10.53 -23.50 33.70
N THR A 465 9.46 -24.12 33.20
CA THR A 465 9.34 -25.59 33.07
C THR A 465 9.13 -25.98 31.61
N GLY A 466 9.92 -26.93 31.09
CA GLY A 466 9.75 -27.45 29.72
C GLY A 466 10.96 -27.33 28.77
N GLY A 467 12.14 -26.97 29.28
CA GLY A 467 13.32 -26.63 28.48
C GLY A 467 13.47 -25.11 28.39
N ASP A 468 14.70 -24.59 28.45
CA ASP A 468 15.01 -23.18 28.71
C ASP A 468 14.71 -22.21 27.53
N THR A 469 13.61 -22.41 26.80
CA THR A 469 13.27 -21.68 25.57
C THR A 469 13.30 -20.16 25.75
N TYR A 470 12.87 -19.65 26.91
CA TYR A 470 12.81 -18.22 27.20
C TYR A 470 14.02 -17.67 27.96
N LEU A 471 14.84 -18.52 28.58
CA LEU A 471 15.95 -18.14 29.47
C LEU A 471 17.35 -18.47 28.91
N GLN A 472 17.44 -19.00 27.69
CA GLN A 472 18.71 -19.19 26.95
C GLN A 472 19.05 -17.97 26.08
N ASP A 473 19.14 -16.79 26.71
CA ASP A 473 19.46 -15.53 26.02
C ASP A 473 18.52 -15.22 24.83
N ALA A 474 17.26 -15.63 24.99
CA ALA A 474 16.24 -15.67 23.95
C ALA A 474 15.39 -14.39 23.93
N VAL A 475 15.05 -13.84 25.10
CA VAL A 475 14.23 -12.64 25.23
C VAL A 475 15.12 -11.43 25.51
N ARG A 476 15.04 -10.41 24.65
CA ARG A 476 15.73 -9.13 24.86
C ARG A 476 14.74 -8.07 25.29
N LEU A 477 15.06 -7.41 26.39
CA LEU A 477 14.31 -6.29 26.94
C LEU A 477 15.13 -5.00 26.80
N GLY A 478 14.43 -3.89 26.58
CA GLY A 478 14.99 -2.55 26.55
C GLY A 478 14.28 -1.63 27.54
N ILE A 479 15.01 -0.69 28.13
CA ILE A 479 14.47 0.45 28.85
C ILE A 479 14.95 1.72 28.16
N GLY A 480 14.03 2.62 27.84
CA GLY A 480 14.36 3.90 27.21
C GLY A 480 13.61 5.06 27.84
N TRP A 481 13.93 6.26 27.36
CA TRP A 481 13.44 7.51 27.92
C TRP A 481 13.48 8.66 26.92
N GLY A 482 12.78 9.73 27.26
CA GLY A 482 12.58 10.86 26.38
C GLY A 482 12.15 12.13 27.08
N TYR A 483 11.54 13.01 26.31
CA TYR A 483 10.95 14.26 26.75
C TYR A 483 9.51 14.33 26.24
N GLY A 484 8.55 14.52 27.16
CA GLY A 484 7.13 14.45 26.81
C GLY A 484 6.78 13.11 26.14
N ASP A 485 6.08 13.16 25.02
CA ASP A 485 5.59 11.97 24.33
C ASP A 485 6.61 11.34 23.34
N ASP A 486 7.82 11.89 23.20
CA ASP A 486 8.84 11.40 22.27
C ASP A 486 10.11 10.94 22.98
N TRP A 487 10.75 9.94 22.38
CA TRP A 487 11.92 9.28 22.96
C TRP A 487 13.21 9.71 22.27
N THR A 488 14.30 9.60 23.00
CA THR A 488 15.65 9.95 22.53
C THR A 488 16.66 8.89 22.90
N ASN A 489 16.47 8.23 24.05
CA ASN A 489 17.44 7.32 24.66
C ASN A 489 18.85 7.95 24.73
N ASP A 490 18.92 9.27 24.94
CA ASP A 490 20.17 9.99 25.10
C ASP A 490 20.94 9.44 26.29
N GLY A 491 22.27 9.35 26.17
CA GLY A 491 23.13 8.80 27.21
C GLY A 491 23.10 7.28 27.36
N SER A 492 22.35 6.53 26.53
CA SER A 492 22.58 5.09 26.34
C SER A 492 23.90 4.81 25.58
N GLY A 493 24.47 5.86 24.98
CA GLY A 493 25.78 5.89 24.33
C GLY A 493 25.72 5.48 22.85
N ALA A 494 26.65 6.02 22.05
CA ALA A 494 26.90 5.48 20.73
C ALA A 494 27.63 4.14 20.87
N ILE A 495 27.18 3.11 20.17
CA ILE A 495 27.87 1.83 20.19
C ILE A 495 29.12 1.90 19.30
N SER A 496 29.98 0.89 19.36
CA SER A 496 31.28 0.90 18.66
C SER A 496 31.21 1.04 17.13
N ASN A 497 30.03 0.88 16.53
CA ASN A 497 29.81 1.06 15.10
C ASN A 497 29.26 2.45 14.72
N GLY A 498 29.11 3.35 15.70
CA GLY A 498 28.61 4.72 15.54
C GLY A 498 27.09 4.92 15.64
N ASP A 499 26.28 3.85 15.72
CA ASP A 499 24.83 4.01 15.91
C ASP A 499 24.47 4.46 17.34
N ALA A 500 23.35 5.19 17.47
CA ALA A 500 22.89 5.80 18.72
C ALA A 500 21.35 5.75 18.83
N GLY A 501 20.82 6.08 20.02
CA GLY A 501 19.38 6.21 20.27
C GLY A 501 18.65 4.90 20.56
N ARG A 502 19.38 3.80 20.81
CA ARG A 502 18.81 2.50 21.18
C ARG A 502 18.45 2.47 22.68
N PRO A 503 17.43 1.68 23.08
CA PRO A 503 17.13 1.46 24.49
C PRO A 503 18.34 0.86 25.22
N PHE A 504 18.40 1.08 26.53
CA PHE A 504 19.34 0.38 27.40
C PHE A 504 18.88 -1.07 27.57
N GLN A 505 19.70 -2.03 27.13
CA GLN A 505 19.27 -3.42 26.91
C GLN A 505 19.73 -4.39 27.99
N ALA A 506 18.89 -5.38 28.30
CA ALA A 506 19.25 -6.60 28.99
C ALA A 506 18.68 -7.81 28.24
N THR A 507 19.43 -8.90 28.20
CA THR A 507 18.92 -10.17 27.67
C THR A 507 18.61 -11.09 28.84
N ALA A 508 17.40 -11.65 28.86
CA ALA A 508 16.95 -12.51 29.93
C ALA A 508 17.71 -13.84 29.91
N ASN A 509 18.27 -14.22 31.05
CA ASN A 509 18.90 -15.51 31.26
C ASN A 509 18.82 -15.97 32.72
N ALA A 510 19.29 -17.18 32.97
CA ALA A 510 19.25 -17.81 34.28
C ALA A 510 19.98 -17.02 35.40
N THR A 511 20.87 -16.07 35.07
CA THR A 511 21.64 -15.30 36.07
C THR A 511 21.01 -13.98 36.46
N ASN A 512 20.17 -13.40 35.59
CA ASN A 512 19.56 -12.09 35.82
C ASN A 512 18.02 -12.12 35.80
N THR A 513 17.42 -13.28 35.58
CA THR A 513 15.96 -13.44 35.49
C THR A 513 15.47 -14.41 36.54
N ALA A 514 14.66 -13.88 37.46
CA ALA A 514 14.03 -14.66 38.52
C ALA A 514 12.60 -15.03 38.14
N GLN A 515 12.13 -16.15 38.66
CA GLN A 515 10.75 -16.57 38.57
C GLN A 515 9.86 -15.65 39.43
N GLY A 516 8.78 -15.15 38.84
CA GLY A 516 7.70 -14.49 39.56
C GLY A 516 6.65 -15.49 40.09
N THR A 517 5.42 -15.03 40.26
CA THR A 517 4.29 -15.89 40.67
C THR A 517 4.06 -17.01 39.64
N ASP A 518 3.57 -18.19 40.07
CA ASP A 518 3.04 -19.32 39.27
C ASP A 518 3.84 -19.88 38.07
N ASN A 519 5.09 -19.46 37.88
CA ASN A 519 5.98 -19.75 36.74
C ASN A 519 5.58 -19.09 35.40
N THR A 520 4.52 -18.28 35.34
CA THR A 520 4.16 -17.55 34.11
C THR A 520 4.81 -16.16 34.03
N TYR A 521 5.31 -15.66 35.16
CA TYR A 521 6.00 -14.38 35.27
C TYR A 521 7.52 -14.56 35.33
N ALA A 522 8.24 -13.72 34.60
CA ALA A 522 9.68 -13.57 34.67
C ALA A 522 10.05 -12.14 35.07
N VAL A 523 11.01 -11.99 35.99
CA VAL A 523 11.52 -10.70 36.46
C VAL A 523 12.98 -10.57 36.05
N THR A 524 13.26 -9.77 35.02
CA THR A 524 14.62 -9.55 34.51
C THR A 524 15.21 -8.29 35.11
N THR A 525 16.39 -8.42 35.71
CA THR A 525 17.14 -7.31 36.32
C THR A 525 18.17 -6.75 35.34
N PHE A 526 18.17 -5.44 35.17
CA PHE A 526 19.09 -4.69 34.33
C PHE A 526 20.34 -4.27 35.12
N PRO A 527 21.46 -3.98 34.44
CA PRO A 527 22.52 -3.17 35.03
C PRO A 527 22.00 -1.80 35.49
N ALA A 528 22.77 -1.13 36.36
CA ALA A 528 22.41 0.20 36.83
C ALA A 528 22.24 1.18 35.65
N LEU A 529 21.11 1.89 35.61
CA LEU A 529 20.81 2.82 34.53
C LEU A 529 21.77 4.03 34.52
N PRO A 530 22.10 4.59 33.34
CA PRO A 530 23.01 5.72 33.22
C PRO A 530 22.41 7.02 33.76
N ALA A 531 23.26 8.04 33.96
CA ALA A 531 22.86 9.34 34.53
C ALA A 531 21.77 10.06 33.73
N ALA A 532 21.68 9.81 32.41
CA ALA A 532 20.66 10.42 31.54
C ALA A 532 19.24 9.90 31.81
N ALA A 533 19.09 8.75 32.46
CA ALA A 533 17.81 8.20 32.90
C ALA A 533 17.30 8.91 34.19
N SER A 534 17.24 10.24 34.17
CA SER A 534 16.90 11.06 35.32
C SER A 534 15.43 10.92 35.73
N GLU A 535 15.18 11.03 37.04
CA GLU A 535 13.82 11.01 37.61
C GLU A 535 12.89 12.03 36.95
N GLY A 536 11.62 11.64 36.77
CA GLY A 536 10.57 12.50 36.20
C GLY A 536 10.49 12.51 34.68
N ARG A 537 11.45 11.90 33.96
CA ARG A 537 11.35 11.73 32.50
C ARG A 537 10.34 10.66 32.14
N ASN A 538 9.70 10.82 30.98
CA ASN A 538 8.87 9.79 30.40
C ASN A 538 9.75 8.65 29.88
N GLY A 539 9.47 7.44 30.34
CA GLY A 539 10.20 6.22 30.05
C GLY A 539 9.32 5.15 29.42
N PHE A 540 9.96 4.11 28.92
CA PHE A 540 9.30 2.89 28.45
C PHE A 540 10.17 1.66 28.70
N ALA A 541 9.52 0.51 28.82
CA ALA A 541 10.12 -0.80 28.70
C ALA A 541 9.60 -1.46 27.42
N VAL A 542 10.43 -2.26 26.75
CA VAL A 542 10.08 -2.93 25.50
C VAL A 542 10.64 -4.34 25.43
N VAL A 543 9.89 -5.28 24.84
CA VAL A 543 10.39 -6.57 24.37
C VAL A 543 10.82 -6.39 22.91
N GLU A 544 12.13 -6.48 22.67
CA GLU A 544 12.73 -6.23 21.35
C GLU A 544 13.00 -7.51 20.55
N ARG A 545 13.02 -8.66 21.23
CA ARG A 545 13.36 -9.94 20.63
C ARG A 545 12.70 -11.08 21.41
N GLY A 546 12.09 -12.02 20.70
CA GLY A 546 11.59 -13.28 21.24
C GLY A 546 12.53 -14.48 20.98
N PRO A 547 12.22 -15.65 21.56
CA PRO A 547 13.00 -16.88 21.33
C PRO A 547 13.11 -17.29 19.87
N SER A 548 14.20 -17.97 19.52
CA SER A 548 14.33 -18.53 18.17
C SER A 548 13.22 -19.56 17.91
N GLY A 549 12.54 -19.43 16.77
CA GLY A 549 11.40 -20.27 16.40
C GLY A 549 10.06 -19.85 17.02
N ILE A 550 10.07 -18.89 17.96
CA ILE A 550 8.87 -18.26 18.52
C ILE A 550 9.02 -16.76 18.28
N ASN A 551 8.61 -16.31 17.10
CA ASN A 551 8.59 -14.90 16.76
C ASN A 551 7.42 -14.23 17.48
N ALA A 552 7.54 -14.03 18.79
CA ALA A 552 6.50 -13.42 19.58
C ALA A 552 6.32 -11.93 19.22
N SER A 553 5.17 -11.37 19.60
CA SER A 553 4.89 -9.96 19.42
C SER A 553 5.83 -9.07 20.23
N SER A 554 6.18 -7.90 19.71
CA SER A 554 6.77 -6.83 20.50
C SER A 554 5.75 -6.29 21.50
N ALA A 555 6.21 -5.90 22.69
CA ALA A 555 5.39 -5.30 23.73
C ALA A 555 6.08 -4.06 24.31
N VAL A 556 5.34 -3.00 24.60
CA VAL A 556 5.80 -1.72 25.12
C VAL A 556 4.92 -1.32 26.30
N LYS A 557 5.52 -0.95 27.41
CA LYS A 557 4.85 -0.32 28.56
C LYS A 557 5.54 1.00 28.88
N THR A 558 4.77 2.07 29.04
CA THR A 558 5.26 3.42 29.36
C THR A 558 5.15 3.69 30.86
N PHE A 559 6.06 4.50 31.40
CA PHE A 559 6.10 4.83 32.83
C PHE A 559 6.91 6.11 33.07
N ILE A 560 6.81 6.70 34.26
CA ILE A 560 7.67 7.84 34.66
C ILE A 560 8.91 7.31 35.38
N LEU A 561 10.11 7.70 34.93
CA LEU A 561 11.36 7.31 35.58
C LEU A 561 11.36 7.72 37.06
N GLY A 562 11.67 6.78 37.95
CA GLY A 562 11.74 6.99 39.39
C GLY A 562 10.39 7.07 40.14
N ALA A 563 9.25 7.06 39.44
CA ALA A 563 7.92 7.15 40.08
C ALA A 563 7.31 5.78 40.44
N GLY A 564 8.08 4.69 40.33
CA GLY A 564 7.56 3.32 40.44
C GLY A 564 6.81 2.89 39.16
N ASP A 565 5.84 1.98 39.29
CA ASP A 565 5.02 1.49 38.16
C ASP A 565 3.88 2.46 37.78
N ALA A 566 4.08 3.77 38.01
CA ALA A 566 3.12 4.80 37.63
C ALA A 566 3.04 4.88 36.10
N GLU A 567 1.92 4.38 35.56
CA GLU A 567 1.69 4.30 34.12
C GLU A 567 1.40 5.68 33.52
N LEU A 568 2.06 5.97 32.39
CA LEU A 568 1.83 7.19 31.60
C LEU A 568 0.64 7.09 30.63
N GLY A 569 0.15 5.88 30.40
CA GLY A 569 -0.76 5.54 29.31
C GLY A 569 -0.03 5.39 27.97
N ASN A 570 -0.78 5.04 26.93
CA ASN A 570 -0.20 4.79 25.61
C ASN A 570 0.46 6.05 25.03
N ARG A 571 1.56 5.85 24.31
CA ARG A 571 2.14 6.91 23.46
C ARG A 571 1.10 7.34 22.42
N ARG A 572 1.12 8.62 22.04
CA ARG A 572 0.31 9.14 20.93
C ARG A 572 0.36 8.23 19.70
N GLU A 573 -0.80 7.95 19.13
CA GLU A 573 -0.95 7.22 17.88
C GLU A 573 -0.97 8.22 16.72
N ILE A 574 -0.07 8.04 15.76
CA ILE A 574 0.07 8.90 14.57
C ILE A 574 -0.19 8.09 13.30
N VAL A 575 0.14 6.81 13.31
CA VAL A 575 -0.12 5.85 12.24
C VAL A 575 -0.65 4.56 12.87
N SER A 576 -1.50 3.83 12.15
CA SER A 576 -2.04 2.55 12.63
C SER A 576 -1.18 1.39 12.16
N THR A 577 -1.31 0.24 12.84
CA THR A 577 -0.64 -0.99 12.40
C THR A 577 -1.34 -1.56 11.17
N GLU A 578 -2.66 -1.45 11.13
CA GLU A 578 -3.54 -1.90 10.06
C GLU A 578 -3.19 -1.24 8.72
N SER A 579 -2.91 0.06 8.72
CA SER A 579 -2.45 0.81 7.55
C SER A 579 -1.16 0.22 6.97
N CYS A 580 -0.21 -0.19 7.81
CA CYS A 580 1.02 -0.83 7.34
C CYS A 580 0.77 -2.24 6.80
N LEU A 581 -0.11 -3.00 7.47
CA LEU A 581 -0.43 -4.38 7.11
C LEU A 581 -1.23 -4.49 5.81
N ALA A 582 -1.94 -3.44 5.42
CA ALA A 582 -2.61 -3.35 4.11
C ALA A 582 -1.62 -3.64 2.96
N CYS A 583 -0.40 -3.08 3.03
CA CYS A 583 0.64 -3.35 2.04
C CYS A 583 1.60 -4.49 2.42
N HIS A 584 1.97 -4.61 3.70
CA HIS A 584 3.10 -5.45 4.10
C HIS A 584 2.76 -6.89 4.51
N ALA A 585 1.46 -7.23 4.67
CA ALA A 585 0.92 -8.48 5.22
C ALA A 585 1.35 -8.82 6.66
N THR A 586 2.58 -8.49 7.02
CA THR A 586 3.20 -8.53 8.34
C THR A 586 4.29 -7.45 8.42
N ILE A 587 4.52 -6.90 9.60
CA ILE A 587 5.61 -5.96 9.87
C ILE A 587 6.46 -6.51 11.02
N GLY A 588 7.58 -7.14 10.68
CA GLY A 588 8.49 -7.70 11.67
C GLY A 588 9.93 -7.47 11.28
N ARG A 589 10.73 -6.93 12.21
CA ARG A 589 12.18 -6.82 12.01
C ARG A 589 12.89 -6.95 13.34
N HIS A 590 14.13 -7.43 13.28
CA HIS A 590 15.02 -7.57 14.44
C HIS A 590 14.65 -8.68 15.45
N GLY A 591 13.73 -9.58 15.07
CA GLY A 591 13.47 -10.85 15.79
C GLY A 591 12.14 -10.90 16.54
N THR A 592 11.24 -9.96 16.29
CA THR A 592 9.82 -9.96 16.72
C THR A 592 8.93 -9.43 15.59
N TYR A 593 7.63 -9.64 15.75
CA TYR A 593 6.60 -8.99 14.94
C TYR A 593 6.03 -7.77 15.66
N ALA A 594 5.77 -6.72 14.90
CA ALA A 594 5.10 -5.50 15.30
C ALA A 594 3.65 -5.46 14.77
N ASP A 595 3.10 -6.60 14.36
CA ASP A 595 1.73 -6.73 13.82
C ASP A 595 0.66 -6.60 14.90
N VAL A 596 0.99 -6.94 16.15
CA VAL A 596 0.04 -7.10 17.25
C VAL A 596 0.62 -6.55 18.56
N ALA A 597 -0.22 -6.50 19.60
CA ALA A 597 0.08 -5.95 20.93
C ALA A 597 0.45 -4.46 20.89
N SER A 598 1.74 -4.12 20.78
CA SER A 598 2.20 -2.71 20.75
C SER A 598 2.35 -2.12 19.36
N GLY A 599 2.19 -2.93 18.33
CA GLY A 599 2.11 -2.44 16.95
C GLY A 599 3.38 -1.69 16.50
N VAL A 600 3.16 -0.75 15.61
CA VAL A 600 4.15 0.23 15.10
C VAL A 600 4.87 1.04 16.18
N THR A 601 4.29 1.20 17.38
CA THR A 601 4.94 1.93 18.49
C THR A 601 6.24 1.24 18.93
N SER A 602 6.32 -0.09 18.78
CA SER A 602 7.55 -0.83 19.08
C SER A 602 8.73 -0.42 18.20
N CYS A 603 8.50 0.03 16.96
CA CYS A 603 9.56 0.53 16.08
C CYS A 603 10.18 1.81 16.65
N VAL A 604 9.34 2.69 17.21
CA VAL A 604 9.76 4.00 17.72
C VAL A 604 10.67 3.86 18.95
N THR A 605 10.66 2.74 19.67
CA THR A 605 11.57 2.56 20.81
C THR A 605 13.05 2.63 20.41
N CYS A 606 13.37 2.21 19.19
CA CYS A 606 14.71 2.26 18.60
C CYS A 606 14.85 3.25 17.44
N HIS A 607 13.74 3.58 16.75
CA HIS A 607 13.69 4.53 15.65
C HIS A 607 13.04 5.83 16.15
N ASN A 608 13.77 6.57 16.97
CA ASN A 608 13.30 7.80 17.61
C ASN A 608 14.17 9.01 17.27
N ALA A 609 13.84 10.15 17.85
CA ALA A 609 14.47 11.44 17.59
C ALA A 609 15.98 11.48 17.91
N GLY A 610 16.44 10.63 18.85
CA GLY A 610 17.85 10.46 19.20
C GLY A 610 18.57 9.36 18.42
N SER A 611 17.92 8.77 17.40
CA SER A 611 18.44 7.60 16.70
C SER A 611 19.24 7.96 15.46
N LEU A 612 20.43 7.35 15.36
CA LEU A 612 21.40 7.59 14.29
C LEU A 612 21.84 6.26 13.65
N SER A 613 22.01 6.27 12.34
CA SER A 613 22.64 5.17 11.59
C SER A 613 24.13 5.02 11.90
N ARG A 614 24.71 3.89 11.47
CA ARG A 614 26.10 3.50 11.73
C ARG A 614 27.08 4.40 10.97
N ASP A 615 28.32 4.49 11.45
CA ASP A 615 29.42 5.20 10.77
C ASP A 615 29.70 4.65 9.37
N ALA A 616 29.47 3.35 9.18
CA ALA A 616 29.69 2.67 7.91
C ALA A 616 28.48 2.76 6.96
N SER A 617 27.42 3.48 7.30
CA SER A 617 26.30 3.75 6.37
C SER A 617 26.78 4.60 5.18
N VAL A 618 26.12 4.46 4.03
CA VAL A 618 26.43 5.26 2.83
C VAL A 618 26.35 6.75 3.14
N GLU A 619 25.31 7.17 3.88
CA GLU A 619 25.23 8.48 4.49
C GLU A 619 24.82 8.34 5.96
N GLN A 620 25.68 8.78 6.89
CA GLN A 620 25.33 8.82 8.30
C GLN A 620 24.29 9.91 8.56
N GLY A 621 23.19 9.52 9.18
CA GLY A 621 22.13 10.45 9.59
C GLY A 621 21.03 9.75 10.38
N THR A 622 19.98 10.50 10.70
CA THR A 622 18.89 10.00 11.54
C THR A 622 18.24 8.75 10.95
N VAL A 623 17.84 7.85 11.84
CA VAL A 623 16.97 6.71 11.54
C VAL A 623 15.68 6.78 12.36
N ASP A 624 15.24 7.97 12.73
CA ASP A 624 13.93 8.21 13.36
C ASP A 624 12.78 7.63 12.50
N PHE A 625 11.76 7.06 13.14
CA PHE A 625 10.71 6.29 12.47
C PHE A 625 9.93 7.11 11.45
N MET A 626 9.51 8.33 11.81
CA MET A 626 8.84 9.23 10.87
C MET A 626 9.76 9.51 9.67
N TYR A 627 11.03 9.82 9.95
CA TYR A 627 11.96 10.19 8.90
C TYR A 627 12.22 9.04 7.93
N ILE A 628 12.49 7.83 8.43
CA ILE A 628 12.78 6.67 7.56
C ILE A 628 11.55 6.22 6.78
N VAL A 629 10.35 6.22 7.38
CA VAL A 629 9.13 5.75 6.72
C VAL A 629 8.78 6.68 5.57
N HIS A 630 8.78 8.00 5.82
CA HIS A 630 8.57 8.99 4.75
C HIS A 630 9.66 8.92 3.69
N ALA A 631 10.94 8.85 4.08
CA ALA A 631 12.03 8.88 3.13
C ALA A 631 12.08 7.64 2.24
N ILE A 632 11.77 6.45 2.77
CA ILE A 632 11.73 5.19 2.01
C ILE A 632 10.58 5.21 1.01
N HIS A 633 9.36 5.53 1.45
CA HIS A 633 8.19 5.54 0.56
C HIS A 633 8.19 6.74 -0.40
N GLY A 634 8.90 7.82 -0.05
CA GLY A 634 9.07 9.01 -0.89
C GLY A 634 10.03 8.84 -2.06
N VAL A 635 10.80 7.74 -2.11
CA VAL A 635 11.67 7.42 -3.26
C VAL A 635 10.83 7.30 -4.53
N GLY A 636 11.33 7.87 -5.63
CA GLY A 636 10.68 7.86 -6.94
C GLY A 636 9.68 8.99 -7.16
N GLU A 637 9.02 9.51 -6.10
CA GLU A 637 8.05 10.62 -6.23
C GLU A 637 8.58 11.96 -5.70
N LYS A 638 9.10 12.00 -4.47
CA LYS A 638 9.58 13.23 -3.81
C LYS A 638 11.08 13.22 -3.53
N ARG A 639 11.69 12.04 -3.57
CA ARG A 639 13.12 11.81 -3.38
C ARG A 639 13.65 10.93 -4.49
N SER A 640 14.87 11.22 -4.93
CA SER A 640 15.63 10.39 -5.85
C SER A 640 16.22 9.17 -5.16
N LYS A 641 16.61 9.28 -3.88
CA LYS A 641 17.22 8.19 -3.12
C LYS A 641 17.14 8.35 -1.60
N PHE A 642 17.43 7.26 -0.88
CA PHE A 642 17.59 7.26 0.57
C PHE A 642 18.65 6.26 1.07
N ASP A 643 19.75 6.77 1.64
CA ASP A 643 21.01 6.05 1.82
C ASP A 643 21.43 5.87 3.30
N ARG A 644 20.59 5.21 4.12
CA ARG A 644 20.90 4.97 5.55
C ARG A 644 21.46 3.58 5.88
N ARG A 645 21.58 2.68 4.89
CA ARG A 645 22.17 1.33 5.06
C ARG A 645 23.66 1.35 4.76
N ARG A 646 24.38 0.31 5.20
CA ARG A 646 25.82 0.14 4.98
C ARG A 646 26.18 -0.27 3.54
N ASP A 647 25.26 -0.96 2.88
CA ASP A 647 25.55 -1.84 1.76
C ASP A 647 24.61 -1.61 0.56
N HIS A 648 23.92 -0.46 0.46
CA HIS A 648 22.46 -0.39 0.22
C HIS A 648 21.80 0.98 0.34
N GLY A 649 21.29 1.59 -0.74
CA GLY A 649 20.18 2.56 -0.67
C GLY A 649 18.82 1.88 -0.58
N TYR A 650 17.74 2.67 -0.47
CA TYR A 650 16.34 2.22 -0.61
C TYR A 650 15.76 2.52 -2.00
N ASP A 651 16.62 2.77 -2.97
CA ASP A 651 16.27 3.29 -4.30
C ASP A 651 15.46 2.31 -5.15
N TYR A 652 15.40 1.04 -4.73
CA TYR A 652 14.57 -0.01 -5.36
C TYR A 652 13.11 0.03 -4.89
N VAL A 653 12.77 0.81 -3.85
CA VAL A 653 11.40 0.83 -3.33
C VAL A 653 10.50 1.59 -4.30
N THR A 654 9.50 0.89 -4.82
CA THR A 654 8.42 1.47 -5.62
C THR A 654 7.17 1.57 -4.75
N TYR A 655 6.83 2.77 -4.29
CA TYR A 655 5.60 2.97 -3.52
C TYR A 655 4.37 2.87 -4.46
N PRO A 656 3.42 1.96 -4.20
CA PRO A 656 2.32 1.66 -5.13
C PRO A 656 1.24 2.76 -5.20
N SER A 657 1.25 3.67 -4.23
CA SER A 657 0.36 4.84 -4.15
C SER A 657 1.17 6.13 -4.32
N THR A 658 0.61 7.27 -3.93
CA THR A 658 1.34 8.54 -3.84
C THR A 658 1.69 8.86 -2.42
N VAL A 659 2.87 9.42 -2.20
CA VAL A 659 3.25 9.88 -0.85
C VAL A 659 2.53 11.14 -0.41
N THR A 660 1.71 11.72 -1.29
CA THR A 660 0.82 12.84 -0.94
C THR A 660 -0.52 12.38 -0.34
N ASP A 661 -0.81 11.07 -0.36
CA ASP A 661 -1.94 10.50 0.36
C ASP A 661 -1.49 10.16 1.79
N CYS A 662 -1.58 11.16 2.66
CA CYS A 662 -1.22 11.01 4.07
C CYS A 662 -2.10 9.96 4.77
N THR A 663 -3.34 9.76 4.31
CA THR A 663 -4.32 8.87 4.93
C THR A 663 -4.01 7.39 4.70
N ALA A 664 -3.12 7.09 3.75
CA ALA A 664 -2.59 5.74 3.57
C ALA A 664 -1.89 5.19 4.82
N CYS A 665 -1.31 6.07 5.66
CA CYS A 665 -0.62 5.68 6.90
C CYS A 665 -1.21 6.34 8.15
N HIS A 666 -1.60 7.61 8.07
CA HIS A 666 -1.98 8.40 9.23
C HIS A 666 -3.39 8.10 9.73
N VAL A 667 -3.55 8.05 11.05
CA VAL A 667 -4.87 7.93 11.69
C VAL A 667 -5.53 9.29 11.83
N GLY A 668 -6.81 9.38 11.48
CA GLY A 668 -7.59 10.62 11.55
C GLY A 668 -6.84 11.82 10.98
N ASP A 669 -6.79 12.90 11.76
CA ASP A 669 -6.17 14.16 11.37
C ASP A 669 -4.71 14.30 11.83
N SER A 670 -4.06 13.20 12.22
CA SER A 670 -2.68 13.22 12.75
C SER A 670 -1.62 13.70 11.75
N HIS A 671 -1.97 13.85 10.47
CA HIS A 671 -1.11 14.38 9.41
C HIS A 671 -1.24 15.91 9.21
N LYS A 672 -2.26 16.56 9.78
CA LYS A 672 -2.57 17.98 9.50
C LYS A 672 -1.61 18.95 10.20
N GLU A 673 -1.30 18.70 11.47
CA GLU A 673 -0.41 19.58 12.25
C GLU A 673 0.64 18.78 13.04
N VAL A 674 1.89 19.27 13.04
CA VAL A 674 2.93 18.77 13.94
C VAL A 674 2.85 19.50 15.27
N ASP A 675 2.46 18.78 16.32
CA ASP A 675 2.45 19.29 17.69
C ASP A 675 3.90 19.39 18.24
N TYR A 676 4.43 20.61 18.29
CA TYR A 676 5.78 20.91 18.78
C TYR A 676 6.01 20.52 20.24
N ALA A 677 4.94 20.44 21.06
CA ALA A 677 5.06 20.01 22.45
C ALA A 677 5.22 18.49 22.57
N LYS A 678 4.88 17.74 21.51
CA LYS A 678 4.92 16.27 21.48
C LYS A 678 5.99 15.69 20.55
N ARG A 679 6.46 16.46 19.56
CA ARG A 679 7.48 16.01 18.60
C ARG A 679 8.83 16.64 18.87
N LEU A 680 9.86 15.80 19.00
CA LEU A 680 11.23 16.26 19.14
C LEU A 680 11.96 16.38 17.80
N GLY A 681 12.97 17.25 17.77
CA GLY A 681 13.90 17.39 16.66
C GLY A 681 14.74 16.14 16.43
N VAL A 682 15.15 15.86 15.20
CA VAL A 682 15.96 14.67 14.87
C VAL A 682 17.44 15.01 14.70
N ILE A 683 18.33 14.05 14.89
CA ILE A 683 19.77 14.26 14.66
C ILE A 683 20.03 14.60 13.18
N ALA A 684 20.79 15.67 12.94
CA ALA A 684 21.17 16.11 11.61
C ALA A 684 22.06 15.07 10.89
N ASN A 685 22.03 15.08 9.56
CA ASN A 685 22.94 14.27 8.76
C ASN A 685 24.39 14.66 9.07
N GLU A 686 25.26 13.67 9.20
CA GLU A 686 26.65 13.83 9.65
C GLU A 686 26.78 14.57 11.01
N GLY A 687 25.69 14.63 11.79
CA GLY A 687 25.61 15.38 13.05
C GLY A 687 26.09 14.61 14.28
N LYS A 688 26.73 13.45 14.13
CA LYS A 688 27.12 12.57 15.25
C LYS A 688 28.01 13.29 16.27
N ASP A 689 29.09 13.92 15.79
CA ASP A 689 30.08 14.53 16.67
C ASP A 689 29.46 15.72 17.42
N LEU A 690 28.65 16.53 16.74
CA LEU A 690 27.86 17.58 17.36
C LEU A 690 26.87 17.04 18.39
N PHE A 691 26.21 15.91 18.09
CA PHE A 691 25.29 15.25 19.01
C PHE A 691 25.97 14.77 20.28
N LEU A 692 27.15 14.14 20.15
CA LEU A 692 27.94 13.71 21.30
C LEU A 692 28.46 14.90 22.14
N ASP A 693 28.65 16.07 21.52
CA ASP A 693 29.00 17.32 22.18
C ASP A 693 27.79 18.09 22.75
N GLY A 694 26.58 17.53 22.69
CA GLY A 694 25.36 18.13 23.24
C GLY A 694 24.64 19.11 22.31
N GLN A 695 24.87 18.99 21.00
CA GLN A 695 24.18 19.70 19.91
C GLN A 695 23.65 18.69 18.88
N GLY A 696 23.75 18.96 17.58
CA GLY A 696 23.50 18.00 16.50
C GLY A 696 22.03 17.80 16.09
N VAL A 697 21.07 18.51 16.69
CA VAL A 697 19.63 18.27 16.48
C VAL A 697 19.01 19.34 15.56
N ASN A 698 18.31 18.88 14.51
CA ASN A 698 17.48 19.70 13.63
C ASN A 698 16.07 19.87 14.23
N SER A 699 15.34 20.91 13.82
CA SER A 699 14.04 21.23 14.38
C SER A 699 12.92 20.24 13.99
N PRO A 700 11.92 20.01 14.87
CA PRO A 700 10.94 18.94 14.72
C PRO A 700 10.07 19.02 13.46
N TYR A 701 9.44 20.15 13.19
CA TYR A 701 8.49 20.34 12.08
C TYR A 701 9.21 20.33 10.74
N ALA A 702 10.30 21.11 10.60
CA ALA A 702 11.07 21.11 9.36
C ALA A 702 11.66 19.74 9.04
N SER A 703 12.03 18.94 10.06
CA SER A 703 12.52 17.58 9.83
C SER A 703 11.46 16.64 9.26
N VAL A 704 10.17 16.85 9.58
CA VAL A 704 9.06 16.12 8.95
C VAL A 704 9.01 16.44 7.46
N CYS A 705 9.01 17.71 7.08
CA CYS A 705 8.97 18.11 5.67
C CYS A 705 10.24 17.69 4.92
N TYR A 706 11.40 17.85 5.56
CA TYR A 706 12.70 17.49 4.98
C TYR A 706 12.86 15.98 4.76
N SER A 707 12.09 15.14 5.46
CA SER A 707 12.08 13.69 5.23
C SER A 707 11.64 13.32 3.82
N CYS A 708 10.86 14.16 3.12
CA CYS A 708 10.50 14.00 1.71
C CYS A 708 11.15 15.05 0.79
N HIS A 709 11.42 16.27 1.27
CA HIS A 709 11.88 17.40 0.45
C HIS A 709 13.40 17.64 0.47
N GLN A 710 14.22 16.58 0.61
CA GLN A 710 15.67 16.72 0.77
C GLN A 710 16.42 17.09 -0.52
N ASP A 711 15.90 16.72 -1.69
CA ASP A 711 16.64 16.80 -2.97
C ASP A 711 16.94 18.23 -3.44
N ASP A 712 16.06 19.18 -3.15
CA ASP A 712 16.18 20.60 -3.52
C ASP A 712 16.76 21.44 -2.35
N ASN A 713 17.94 21.00 -1.91
CA ASN A 713 18.42 21.21 -0.55
C ASN A 713 18.63 22.69 -0.15
N GLU A 714 19.06 23.56 -1.06
CA GLU A 714 19.44 24.94 -0.68
C GLU A 714 18.24 25.87 -0.49
N THR A 715 17.32 25.91 -1.45
CA THR A 715 16.14 26.77 -1.39
C THR A 715 15.18 26.36 -0.27
N TYR A 716 14.92 25.06 -0.10
CA TYR A 716 14.06 24.58 0.99
C TYR A 716 14.70 24.80 2.36
N ARG A 717 16.01 24.60 2.53
CA ARG A 717 16.68 24.93 3.80
C ARG A 717 16.65 26.43 4.10
N ALA A 718 16.83 27.28 3.09
CA ALA A 718 16.67 28.73 3.27
C ALA A 718 15.24 29.10 3.68
N HIS A 719 14.23 28.46 3.08
CA HIS A 719 12.83 28.62 3.47
C HIS A 719 12.60 28.19 4.92
N PHE A 720 13.06 26.99 5.32
CA PHE A 720 12.96 26.52 6.69
C PHE A 720 13.63 27.49 7.68
N LEU A 721 14.86 27.93 7.40
CA LEU A 721 15.57 28.92 8.21
C LEU A 721 14.80 30.26 8.32
N SER A 722 14.12 30.70 7.25
CA SER A 722 13.28 31.91 7.27
C SER A 722 12.05 31.78 8.16
N MET A 723 11.61 30.54 8.42
CA MET A 723 10.50 30.20 9.34
C MET A 723 11.01 29.81 10.73
N SER A 724 12.22 30.25 11.09
CA SER A 724 12.90 29.96 12.37
C SER A 724 13.21 28.48 12.62
N ALA A 725 13.04 27.61 11.63
CA ALA A 725 13.46 26.23 11.72
C ALA A 725 14.99 26.12 11.69
N ASN A 726 15.53 25.21 12.49
CA ASN A 726 16.97 24.99 12.59
C ASN A 726 17.33 23.71 11.83
N MET A 727 17.93 23.89 10.67
CA MET A 727 18.45 22.80 9.84
C MET A 727 19.99 22.79 9.82
N LEU A 728 20.62 23.35 10.86
CA LEU A 728 22.07 23.46 11.02
C LEU A 728 22.62 22.53 12.11
N GLY A 729 21.77 21.80 12.85
CA GLY A 729 22.21 20.89 13.90
C GLY A 729 22.92 21.57 15.07
N ASN A 730 22.67 22.84 15.37
CA ASN A 730 23.30 23.56 16.49
C ASN A 730 22.42 23.66 17.75
N ALA A 731 21.44 22.76 17.88
CA ALA A 731 20.53 22.64 19.02
C ALA A 731 20.57 21.23 19.61
N ASN A 732 19.93 21.02 20.76
CA ASN A 732 19.69 19.71 21.36
C ASN A 732 18.20 19.46 21.61
N HIS A 733 17.84 18.23 21.97
CA HIS A 733 16.44 17.84 22.22
C HIS A 733 15.77 18.62 23.36
N ALA A 734 16.50 18.92 24.44
CA ALA A 734 15.95 19.63 25.60
C ALA A 734 15.57 21.08 25.24
N GLU A 735 16.38 21.78 24.43
CA GLU A 735 16.07 23.14 23.97
C GLU A 735 14.73 23.22 23.22
N TYR A 736 14.38 22.20 22.41
CA TYR A 736 13.09 22.14 21.73
C TYR A 736 11.95 21.82 22.69
N PHE A 737 12.13 20.83 23.56
CA PHE A 737 11.10 20.45 24.54
C PHE A 737 10.74 21.59 25.49
N GLU A 738 11.73 22.36 25.93
CA GLU A 738 11.54 23.51 26.83
C GLU A 738 10.98 24.75 26.12
N GLY A 739 10.72 24.68 24.80
CA GLY A 739 10.20 25.78 24.00
C GLY A 739 11.20 26.93 23.81
N GLN A 740 12.50 26.69 24.01
CA GLN A 740 13.54 27.70 23.78
C GLN A 740 13.71 28.02 22.30
N ARG A 741 13.24 27.12 21.43
CA ARG A 741 13.24 27.25 19.97
C ARG A 741 11.86 26.87 19.45
N ALA A 742 11.27 27.74 18.63
CA ALA A 742 9.98 27.50 17.99
C ALA A 742 10.09 27.77 16.49
N GLU A 743 9.35 27.00 15.70
CA GLU A 743 9.21 27.21 14.27
C GLU A 743 7.87 27.90 14.00
N THR A 744 7.76 28.62 12.90
CA THR A 744 6.53 29.33 12.50
C THR A 744 5.82 28.65 11.33
N CYS A 745 6.12 27.37 11.07
CA CYS A 745 5.59 26.60 9.94
C CYS A 745 4.05 26.54 9.94
N SER A 746 3.44 26.36 11.11
CA SER A 746 1.98 26.23 11.27
C SER A 746 1.22 27.53 11.02
N LEU A 747 1.90 28.68 10.88
CA LEU A 747 1.24 29.92 10.43
C LEU A 747 0.77 29.84 8.97
N CYS A 748 1.37 28.96 8.17
CA CYS A 748 1.11 28.83 6.74
C CYS A 748 0.73 27.40 6.31
N HIS A 749 1.13 26.38 7.05
CA HIS A 749 0.92 24.96 6.73
C HIS A 749 0.09 24.30 7.84
N TRP A 750 -1.23 24.35 7.70
CA TRP A 750 -2.23 23.77 8.62
C TRP A 750 -2.82 22.45 8.13
#